data_AF-A0A8C0JVK2-F1
#
_entry.id   AF-A0A8C0JVK2-F1
#
_cell.length_a   1.000
_cell.length_b   1.000
_cell.length_c   1.000
_cell.angle_alpha   90.00
_cell.angle_beta   90.00
_cell.angle_gamma   90.00
#
_symmetry.space_group_name_H-M   'P 1'
#
loop_
_entity.id
_entity.type
_entity.pdbx_description
1 polymer ?
#
loop_
_entity_poly.entity_id
_entity_poly.type
_entity_poly.pdbx_seq_one_letter_code
_entity_poly.pdbx_strand_id
1 'polypeptide(L)'
;ILHVASPVEAVLQLQDCSIFIKIIDSIHGTEEGQQILQQPVPERLEFVCSFLQKNRKHPSSPECLVSVQKAIEGSELELAKMTMLLLYHSTMSSKSPRDWEQFEYKIQAELAVILKFVLDHEDGLNLNEDIENFLQKAPVPSTCSSTISEELSPPSHQAKREVRFLELQKVASSSGNNFLSGSPASPMGDILQTPQFQIRRLKKQLADERNNRDELELELAENRKLLTEKDAQIAVMQQRIDRLALLNEKQAASPLEPRELEELRGKNESLTVRLHETLKQCQDLKTEKSQMDRKINQLSEENGDLSFKLREFASHLQQLQGALNDLTEEHSKASREWVEKQAHLEKELSTAMHDKKCLEEKNEILQGKLSQLEEHLAQLRDNPPREKGEVLGDVLQLETLKQEAASLAADNTRLQARVEVLETEQAQWENKLLAEQGRFEEEKQQLAGLVAELQGSLSSLGQAKEELEQASQAQGARMSAQVATLTSELTALNATLQQQDQELASLKQQAKKDQAQLAQTLQQQEQASQGLRQQVEQLSSGLKQKEQQLEEAAQEQEVARQDHAQRLATAAEERQAALKERDSALQQLEALEKEKTAKLEVLQQQLQAANEARDSAQASVTQAQREKAELSQKVEELHACVEAARQEQCETQAQVAELKAQLRSEQQKATERERVAQENGQFQEQVRALEESLKVTKGSLEEEKRRASDALEEQQRHISKPREVRASKRPSASRLS
;
A
#
# COMPACT_ATOMS: atom_id res chain seq x y z
N ILE A 1 -27.94 23.22 73.10
CA ILE A 1 -26.52 23.16 73.54
C ILE A 1 -25.93 24.55 73.83
N LEU A 2 -26.13 25.62 73.02
CA LEU A 2 -26.00 27.01 73.54
C LEU A 2 -27.33 27.52 74.14
N HIS A 3 -28.49 27.02 73.69
CA HIS A 3 -29.85 27.39 74.15
C HIS A 3 -30.09 28.91 74.26
N VAL A 4 -29.39 29.70 73.44
CA VAL A 4 -29.51 31.18 73.41
C VAL A 4 -30.68 31.66 72.55
N ALA A 5 -31.22 30.82 71.67
CA ALA A 5 -32.34 31.12 70.78
C ALA A 5 -33.04 29.83 70.31
N SER A 6 -34.16 29.99 69.60
CA SER A 6 -34.82 28.90 68.87
C SER A 6 -33.88 28.26 67.82
N PRO A 7 -34.08 26.97 67.46
CA PRO A 7 -33.27 26.30 66.45
C PRO A 7 -33.24 27.06 65.12
N VAL A 8 -32.06 27.11 64.49
CA VAL A 8 -31.84 27.68 63.17
C VAL A 8 -31.41 26.60 62.20
N GLU A 9 -31.92 26.64 60.98
CA GLU A 9 -31.70 25.62 59.93
C GLU A 9 -30.84 26.14 58.76
N ALA A 10 -30.68 27.46 58.63
CA ALA A 10 -29.88 28.08 57.57
C ALA A 10 -28.94 29.16 58.13
N VAL A 11 -27.73 29.25 57.56
CA VAL A 11 -26.69 30.21 58.01
C VAL A 11 -27.16 31.67 57.88
N LEU A 12 -27.98 31.98 56.87
CA LEU A 12 -28.58 33.31 56.68
C LEU A 12 -29.45 33.77 57.85
N GLN A 13 -30.01 32.86 58.66
CA GLN A 13 -30.79 33.23 59.84
C GLN A 13 -29.93 33.90 60.94
N LEU A 14 -28.59 33.83 60.82
CA LEU A 14 -27.63 34.48 61.71
C LEU A 14 -27.27 35.92 61.29
N GLN A 15 -27.76 36.38 60.13
CA GLN A 15 -27.41 37.69 59.55
C GLN A 15 -27.82 38.86 60.47
N ASP A 16 -28.87 38.71 61.27
CA ASP A 16 -29.33 39.73 62.19
C ASP A 16 -28.41 39.95 63.41
N CYS A 17 -27.36 39.12 63.54
CA CYS A 17 -26.36 39.12 64.61
C CYS A 17 -26.92 38.91 66.03
N SER A 18 -28.23 38.66 66.19
CA SER A 18 -28.85 38.53 67.51
C SER A 18 -28.36 37.31 68.27
N ILE A 19 -28.17 36.19 67.57
CA ILE A 19 -27.65 34.95 68.12
C ILE A 19 -26.16 35.11 68.48
N PHE A 20 -25.37 35.75 67.62
CA PHE A 20 -23.94 35.99 67.89
C PHE A 20 -23.72 36.83 69.15
N ILE A 21 -24.52 37.88 69.35
CA ILE A 21 -24.43 38.72 70.55
C ILE A 21 -24.72 37.90 71.82
N LYS A 22 -25.75 37.05 71.80
CA LYS A 22 -26.06 36.18 72.94
C LYS A 22 -24.99 35.11 73.20
N ILE A 23 -24.30 34.64 72.16
CA ILE A 23 -23.15 33.76 72.31
C ILE A 23 -22.00 34.50 72.99
N ILE A 24 -21.73 35.74 72.60
CA ILE A 24 -20.72 36.60 73.25
C ILE A 24 -21.06 36.83 74.73
N ASP A 25 -22.31 37.14 75.05
CA ASP A 25 -22.78 37.28 76.44
C ASP A 25 -22.55 35.99 77.23
N SER A 26 -22.80 34.83 76.63
CA SER A 26 -22.51 33.53 77.24
C SER A 26 -21.01 33.30 77.45
N ILE A 27 -20.15 33.77 76.54
CA ILE A 27 -18.68 33.64 76.64
C ILE A 27 -18.13 34.50 77.78
N HIS A 28 -18.56 35.77 77.86
CA HIS A 28 -18.13 36.69 78.91
C HIS A 28 -18.83 36.45 80.25
N GLY A 29 -20.05 35.91 80.25
CA GLY A 29 -20.93 35.85 81.41
C GLY A 29 -21.39 37.24 81.87
N THR A 30 -21.64 38.12 80.91
CA THR A 30 -22.09 39.51 81.12
C THR A 30 -23.33 39.77 80.28
N GLU A 31 -24.13 40.78 80.62
CA GLU A 31 -25.31 41.20 79.85
C GLU A 31 -25.03 42.45 78.98
N GLU A 32 -23.77 42.68 78.60
CA GLU A 32 -23.35 43.83 77.78
C GLU A 32 -24.05 43.83 76.41
N GLY A 33 -24.31 42.65 75.84
CA GLY A 33 -25.00 42.47 74.57
C GLY A 33 -26.47 42.85 74.59
N GLN A 34 -27.15 42.90 75.75
CA GLN A 34 -28.57 43.24 75.84
C GLN A 34 -28.87 44.67 75.38
N GLN A 35 -27.95 45.60 75.61
CA GLN A 35 -28.07 46.99 75.14
C GLN A 35 -27.84 47.10 73.63
N ILE A 36 -26.93 46.28 73.10
CA ILE A 36 -26.59 46.23 71.67
C ILE A 36 -27.71 45.54 70.87
N LEU A 37 -28.47 44.61 71.44
CA LEU A 37 -29.59 43.95 70.75
C LEU A 37 -30.69 44.93 70.29
N GLN A 38 -30.82 46.10 70.93
CA GLN A 38 -31.78 47.14 70.55
C GLN A 38 -31.29 48.04 69.41
N GLN A 39 -30.03 47.89 68.99
CA GLN A 39 -29.41 48.67 67.92
C GLN A 39 -29.66 48.06 66.53
N PRO A 40 -29.59 48.86 65.44
CA PRO A 40 -29.72 48.36 64.08
C PRO A 40 -28.63 47.33 63.70
N VAL A 41 -28.89 46.50 62.69
CA VAL A 41 -28.01 45.39 62.28
C VAL A 41 -26.55 45.80 62.05
N PRO A 42 -26.21 46.96 61.43
CA PRO A 42 -24.82 47.36 61.26
C PRO A 42 -24.07 47.58 62.58
N GLU A 43 -24.72 48.19 63.57
CA GLU A 43 -24.14 48.42 64.91
C GLU A 43 -23.98 47.09 65.68
N ARG A 44 -24.95 46.19 65.54
CA ARG A 44 -24.89 44.82 66.08
C ARG A 44 -23.73 44.02 65.48
N LEU A 45 -23.53 44.14 64.16
CA LEU A 45 -22.44 43.48 63.45
C LEU A 45 -21.08 44.07 63.81
N GLU A 46 -20.97 45.39 63.91
CA GLU A 46 -19.75 46.07 64.34
C GLU A 46 -19.32 45.63 65.75
N PHE A 47 -20.27 45.45 66.66
CA PHE A 47 -20.01 44.90 67.99
C PHE A 47 -19.43 43.48 67.93
N VAL A 48 -20.02 42.58 67.12
CA VAL A 48 -19.53 41.20 66.97
C VAL A 48 -18.14 41.17 66.32
N CYS A 49 -17.93 41.97 65.27
CA CYS A 49 -16.61 42.10 64.62
C CYS A 49 -15.56 42.66 65.58
N SER A 50 -15.92 43.65 66.40
CA SER A 50 -15.04 44.24 67.42
C SER A 50 -14.66 43.20 68.48
N PHE A 51 -15.60 42.35 68.90
CA PHE A 51 -15.32 41.25 69.82
C PHE A 51 -14.32 40.25 69.22
N LEU A 52 -14.53 39.80 67.98
CA LEU A 52 -13.65 38.84 67.31
C LEU A 52 -12.25 39.43 67.07
N GLN A 53 -12.19 40.72 66.71
CA GLN A 53 -10.94 41.44 66.50
C GLN A 53 -10.16 41.64 67.81
N LYS A 54 -10.84 41.85 68.94
CA LYS A 54 -10.22 42.01 70.26
C LYS A 54 -9.68 40.70 70.84
N ASN A 55 -10.37 39.59 70.58
CA ASN A 55 -10.06 38.28 71.18
C ASN A 55 -9.14 37.39 70.34
N ARG A 56 -8.66 37.87 69.18
CA ARG A 56 -7.65 37.16 68.39
C ARG A 56 -6.24 37.25 69.00
N LYS A 57 -5.37 36.28 68.71
CA LYS A 57 -3.99 36.22 69.22
C LYS A 57 -3.11 37.39 68.77
N HIS A 58 -3.38 37.96 67.59
CA HIS A 58 -2.66 39.10 67.03
C HIS A 58 -3.57 40.33 66.79
N PRO A 59 -3.94 41.11 67.83
CA PRO A 59 -4.84 42.26 67.71
C PRO A 59 -4.35 43.37 66.77
N SER A 60 -3.03 43.42 66.48
CA SER A 60 -2.37 44.47 65.71
C SER A 60 -2.32 44.26 64.18
N SER A 61 -2.87 43.16 63.64
CA SER A 61 -2.94 42.95 62.18
C SER A 61 -3.88 43.97 61.52
N PRO A 62 -3.50 44.60 60.40
CA PRO A 62 -4.36 45.57 59.70
C PRO A 62 -5.59 44.92 59.04
N GLU A 63 -5.58 43.61 58.87
CA GLU A 63 -6.67 42.86 58.24
C GLU A 63 -7.70 42.43 59.30
N CYS A 64 -8.97 42.77 59.07
CA CYS A 64 -10.09 42.31 59.89
C CYS A 64 -10.50 40.90 59.44
N LEU A 65 -10.68 39.97 60.38
CA LEU A 65 -11.05 38.58 60.09
C LEU A 65 -12.45 38.45 59.46
N VAL A 66 -13.29 39.47 59.65
CA VAL A 66 -14.67 39.47 59.20
C VAL A 66 -14.97 40.76 58.43
N SER A 67 -15.44 40.63 57.19
CA SER A 67 -15.87 41.76 56.38
C SER A 67 -17.31 42.16 56.73
N VAL A 68 -17.46 43.30 57.42
CA VAL A 68 -18.77 43.88 57.77
C VAL A 68 -19.65 44.06 56.53
N GLN A 69 -19.07 44.51 55.41
CA GLN A 69 -19.79 44.73 54.16
C GLN A 69 -20.37 43.42 53.59
N LYS A 70 -19.56 42.35 53.51
CA LYS A 70 -20.01 41.05 52.99
C LYS A 70 -21.05 40.38 53.88
N ALA A 71 -20.95 40.55 55.21
CA ALA A 71 -21.93 40.04 56.14
C ALA A 71 -23.28 40.78 56.03
N ILE A 72 -23.27 42.10 55.82
CA ILE A 72 -24.50 42.87 55.52
C ILE A 72 -25.12 42.43 54.19
N GLU A 73 -24.30 42.14 53.18
CA GLU A 73 -24.74 41.62 51.87
C GLU A 73 -25.28 40.18 51.94
N GLY A 74 -25.24 39.53 53.10
CA GLY A 74 -25.78 38.18 53.30
C GLY A 74 -24.85 37.07 52.84
N SER A 75 -23.54 37.29 52.85
CA SER A 75 -22.56 36.25 52.56
C SER A 75 -22.60 35.14 53.62
N GLU A 76 -23.12 33.97 53.25
CA GLU A 76 -23.12 32.78 54.13
C GLU A 76 -21.70 32.38 54.55
N LEU A 77 -20.71 32.56 53.67
CA LEU A 77 -19.31 32.32 53.99
C LEU A 77 -18.84 33.20 55.15
N GLU A 78 -19.19 34.49 55.14
CA GLU A 78 -18.78 35.43 56.18
C GLU A 78 -19.48 35.14 57.52
N LEU A 79 -20.76 34.76 57.47
CA LEU A 79 -21.52 34.33 58.65
C LEU A 79 -21.01 33.00 59.22
N ALA A 80 -20.58 32.07 58.35
CA ALA A 80 -19.95 30.82 58.76
C ALA A 80 -18.58 31.06 59.42
N LYS A 81 -17.76 31.99 58.89
CA LYS A 81 -16.51 32.45 59.53
C LYS A 81 -16.77 32.97 60.94
N MET A 82 -17.74 33.85 61.11
CA MET A 82 -18.14 34.38 62.43
C MET A 82 -18.57 33.26 63.38
N THR A 83 -19.35 32.30 62.89
CA THR A 83 -19.82 31.16 63.68
C THR A 83 -18.68 30.26 64.13
N MET A 84 -17.73 29.96 63.23
CA MET A 84 -16.56 29.12 63.51
C MET A 84 -15.62 29.76 64.55
N LEU A 85 -15.38 31.07 64.44
CA LEU A 85 -14.57 31.82 65.40
C LEU A 85 -15.24 31.91 66.78
N LEU A 86 -16.55 32.17 66.82
CA LEU A 86 -17.31 32.18 68.08
C LEU A 86 -17.38 30.80 68.72
N LEU A 87 -17.49 29.74 67.92
CA LEU A 87 -17.39 28.36 68.39
C LEU A 87 -16.05 28.13 69.09
N TYR A 88 -14.94 28.48 68.44
CA TYR A 88 -13.60 28.38 69.03
C TYR A 88 -13.50 29.17 70.35
N HIS A 89 -13.88 30.44 70.37
CA HIS A 89 -13.84 31.26 71.59
C HIS A 89 -14.75 30.72 72.70
N SER A 90 -15.90 30.13 72.36
CA SER A 90 -16.79 29.48 73.32
C SER A 90 -16.18 28.22 73.93
N THR A 91 -15.41 27.45 73.16
CA THR A 91 -14.73 26.26 73.68
C THR A 91 -13.52 26.58 74.54
N MET A 92 -12.86 27.71 74.30
CA MET A 92 -11.70 28.16 75.07
C MET A 92 -12.08 28.94 76.34
N SER A 93 -13.32 29.44 76.44
CA SER A 93 -13.85 30.10 77.64
C SER A 93 -14.33 29.06 78.67
N SER A 94 -13.57 28.88 79.74
CA SER A 94 -13.58 27.76 80.69
C SER A 94 -14.84 27.56 81.57
N LYS A 95 -16.02 28.04 81.19
CA LYS A 95 -17.21 28.05 82.08
C LYS A 95 -18.02 26.75 82.12
N SER A 96 -17.85 25.82 81.17
CA SER A 96 -18.27 24.42 81.29
C SER A 96 -17.74 23.61 80.10
N PRO A 97 -17.10 22.43 80.30
CA PRO A 97 -16.79 21.54 79.19
C PRO A 97 -18.09 21.15 78.49
N ARG A 98 -18.16 21.41 77.18
CA ARG A 98 -19.35 21.11 76.39
C ARG A 98 -19.48 19.60 76.24
N ASP A 99 -20.65 19.09 76.59
CA ASP A 99 -21.02 17.70 76.35
C ASP A 99 -21.29 17.50 74.85
N TRP A 100 -20.26 17.04 74.13
CA TRP A 100 -20.32 16.78 72.70
C TRP A 100 -21.01 15.45 72.36
N GLU A 101 -21.28 14.59 73.36
CA GLU A 101 -21.91 13.28 73.16
C GLU A 101 -23.38 13.39 72.72
N GLN A 102 -23.98 14.57 72.87
CA GLN A 102 -25.35 14.88 72.43
C GLN A 102 -25.50 15.02 70.91
N PHE A 103 -24.40 15.12 70.16
CA PHE A 103 -24.42 15.24 68.70
C PHE A 103 -24.30 13.88 68.02
N GLU A 104 -24.85 13.75 66.81
CA GLU A 104 -24.55 12.61 65.95
C GLU A 104 -23.04 12.52 65.66
N TYR A 105 -22.49 11.30 65.56
CA TYR A 105 -21.06 11.05 65.34
C TYR A 105 -20.48 11.84 64.15
N LYS A 106 -21.26 12.00 63.07
CA LYS A 106 -20.85 12.81 61.90
C LYS A 106 -20.62 14.27 62.29
N ILE A 107 -21.52 14.85 63.09
CA ILE A 107 -21.42 16.23 63.56
C ILE A 107 -20.29 16.37 64.58
N GLN A 108 -20.09 15.38 65.45
CA GLN A 108 -18.94 15.35 66.37
C GLN A 108 -17.60 15.37 65.62
N ALA A 109 -17.46 14.55 64.57
CA ALA A 109 -16.26 14.50 63.74
C ALA A 109 -16.00 15.84 63.03
N GLU A 110 -17.02 16.44 62.41
CA GLU A 110 -16.90 17.74 61.74
C GLU A 110 -16.54 18.86 62.73
N LEU A 111 -17.19 18.91 63.89
CA LEU A 111 -16.87 19.90 64.93
C LEU A 111 -15.44 19.74 65.45
N ALA A 112 -14.95 18.51 65.59
CA ALA A 112 -13.57 18.25 65.98
C ALA A 112 -12.58 18.72 64.90
N VAL A 113 -12.88 18.50 63.61
CA VAL A 113 -12.06 18.99 62.49
C VAL A 113 -12.06 20.52 62.46
N ILE A 114 -13.21 21.16 62.62
CA ILE A 114 -13.36 22.62 62.65
C ILE A 114 -12.56 23.23 63.80
N LEU A 115 -12.72 22.72 65.03
CA LEU A 115 -12.02 23.24 66.21
C LEU A 115 -10.51 23.02 66.11
N LYS A 116 -10.08 21.84 65.64
CA LYS A 116 -8.68 21.54 65.40
C LYS A 116 -8.08 22.45 64.33
N PHE A 117 -8.82 22.73 63.26
CA PHE A 117 -8.38 23.64 62.22
C PHE A 117 -8.13 25.05 62.78
N VAL A 118 -9.06 25.61 63.56
CA VAL A 118 -8.85 26.94 64.16
C VAL A 118 -7.65 26.92 65.11
N LEU A 119 -7.50 25.87 65.92
CA LEU A 119 -6.37 25.73 66.84
C LEU A 119 -5.01 25.63 66.13
N ASP A 120 -4.95 24.93 64.99
CA ASP A 120 -3.71 24.76 64.22
C ASP A 120 -3.30 26.04 63.45
N HIS A 121 -4.25 26.95 63.18
CA HIS A 121 -4.05 28.13 62.33
C HIS A 121 -4.17 29.47 63.07
N GLU A 122 -4.57 29.51 64.35
CA GLU A 122 -4.83 30.76 65.09
C GLU A 122 -3.60 31.69 65.23
N ASP A 123 -2.40 31.11 65.25
CA ASP A 123 -1.12 31.83 65.30
C ASP A 123 -0.59 32.19 63.89
N GLY A 124 -1.33 31.83 62.83
CA GLY A 124 -0.97 32.06 61.44
C GLY A 124 -1.23 33.50 60.99
N LEU A 125 -0.33 34.06 60.17
CA LEU A 125 -0.50 35.40 59.59
C LEU A 125 -1.64 35.48 58.55
N ASN A 126 -2.06 34.34 57.99
CA ASN A 126 -3.05 34.23 56.92
C ASN A 126 -4.38 33.59 57.38
N LEU A 127 -4.71 33.67 58.68
CA LEU A 127 -5.91 33.03 59.25
C LEU A 127 -7.20 33.34 58.48
N ASN A 128 -7.32 34.56 57.93
CA ASN A 128 -8.48 34.97 57.12
C ASN A 128 -8.63 34.12 55.83
N GLU A 129 -7.55 34.02 55.04
CA GLU A 129 -7.52 33.24 53.80
C GLU A 129 -7.64 31.73 54.07
N ASP A 130 -7.02 31.25 55.15
CA ASP A 130 -7.03 29.84 55.52
C ASP A 130 -8.45 29.38 55.91
N ILE A 131 -9.19 30.17 56.70
CA ILE A 131 -10.59 29.86 57.05
C ILE A 131 -11.48 29.91 55.81
N GLU A 132 -11.30 30.90 54.91
CA GLU A 132 -12.08 30.98 53.66
C GLU A 132 -11.87 29.73 52.80
N ASN A 133 -10.62 29.30 52.62
CA ASN A 133 -10.29 28.09 51.87
C ASN A 133 -10.83 26.82 52.54
N PHE A 134 -10.83 26.76 53.87
CA PHE A 134 -11.35 25.62 54.62
C PHE A 134 -12.88 25.50 54.47
N LEU A 135 -13.61 26.61 54.60
CA LEU A 135 -15.06 26.62 54.47
C LEU A 135 -15.54 26.43 53.01
N GLN A 136 -14.75 26.84 52.01
CA GLN A 136 -15.05 26.62 50.59
C GLN A 136 -14.80 25.18 50.13
N LYS A 137 -13.99 24.39 50.84
CA LYS A 137 -13.63 23.01 50.48
C LYS A 137 -14.73 21.97 50.79
N ALA A 138 -15.87 22.37 51.34
CA ALA A 138 -17.01 21.48 51.57
C ALA A 138 -17.93 21.43 50.32
N PRO A 139 -17.98 20.31 49.56
CA PRO A 139 -19.08 20.10 48.63
C PRO A 139 -20.31 19.70 49.45
N VAL A 140 -21.31 20.58 49.52
CA VAL A 140 -22.60 20.25 50.11
C VAL A 140 -23.35 19.35 49.13
N PRO A 141 -23.74 18.10 49.49
CA PRO A 141 -24.60 17.29 48.65
C PRO A 141 -26.05 17.74 48.86
N SER A 142 -26.60 18.56 47.95
CA SER A 142 -28.05 18.76 47.88
C SER A 142 -28.66 17.72 46.95
N THR A 143 -29.30 16.72 47.54
CA THR A 143 -30.18 15.77 46.84
C THR A 143 -31.46 16.49 46.42
N CYS A 144 -31.75 16.57 45.12
CA CYS A 144 -33.02 16.17 44.48
C CYS A 144 -33.21 16.74 43.06
N SER A 145 -33.79 15.87 42.22
CA SER A 145 -34.49 16.10 40.94
C SER A 145 -33.69 16.13 39.62
N SER A 146 -33.76 14.98 38.97
CA SER A 146 -33.72 14.70 37.54
C SER A 146 -34.50 15.69 36.66
N THR A 147 -33.95 16.07 35.51
CA THR A 147 -34.49 15.78 34.15
C THR A 147 -33.51 16.29 33.07
N ILE A 148 -33.10 15.37 32.19
CA ILE A 148 -32.83 15.52 30.75
C ILE A 148 -33.01 16.93 30.16
N SER A 149 -31.96 17.47 29.52
CA SER A 149 -32.11 18.23 28.27
C SER A 149 -30.83 18.23 27.44
N GLU A 150 -30.99 17.70 26.24
CA GLU A 150 -30.03 17.64 25.14
C GLU A 150 -30.25 18.92 24.30
N GLU A 151 -29.29 19.86 24.28
CA GLU A 151 -29.24 20.87 23.21
C GLU A 151 -27.84 21.48 23.02
N LEU A 152 -27.34 21.21 21.81
CA LEU A 152 -26.40 21.92 20.95
C LEU A 152 -25.83 23.28 21.41
N SER A 153 -24.49 23.36 21.25
CA SER A 153 -23.63 24.54 21.00
C SER A 153 -23.06 25.31 22.22
N PRO A 154 -21.72 25.52 22.28
CA PRO A 154 -21.09 26.26 23.36
C PRO A 154 -21.12 27.78 23.11
N PRO A 155 -21.36 28.61 24.15
CA PRO A 155 -21.16 30.04 24.04
C PRO A 155 -19.66 30.37 24.12
N SER A 156 -19.19 31.10 23.12
CA SER A 156 -17.89 31.72 23.04
C SER A 156 -17.73 32.75 24.17
N HIS A 157 -16.91 32.42 25.17
CA HIS A 157 -16.23 33.43 25.99
C HIS A 157 -14.72 33.16 25.96
N GLN A 158 -14.08 33.68 24.91
CA GLN A 158 -12.66 34.00 24.94
C GLN A 158 -12.45 35.13 25.97
N ALA A 159 -12.32 34.77 27.25
CA ALA A 159 -11.58 35.60 28.18
C ALA A 159 -10.11 35.46 27.80
N LYS A 160 -9.62 36.43 27.03
CA LYS A 160 -8.19 36.65 26.80
C LYS A 160 -7.50 36.79 28.15
N ARG A 161 -6.97 35.69 28.69
CA ARG A 161 -5.95 35.77 29.74
C ARG A 161 -4.65 36.10 29.03
N GLU A 162 -4.39 37.40 28.98
CA GLU A 162 -3.14 37.98 28.53
C GLU A 162 -2.00 37.30 29.30
N VAL A 163 -1.21 36.49 28.60
CA VAL A 163 0.03 35.91 29.15
C VAL A 163 0.96 37.10 29.39
N ARG A 164 1.02 37.57 30.63
CA ARG A 164 2.09 38.47 31.06
C ARG A 164 3.38 37.66 31.04
N PHE A 165 4.13 37.80 29.96
CA PHE A 165 5.54 37.41 29.95
C PHE A 165 6.21 38.14 31.12
N LEU A 166 6.68 37.38 32.11
CA LEU A 166 7.60 37.91 33.10
C LEU A 166 8.81 38.42 32.33
N GLU A 167 8.99 39.74 32.36
CA GLU A 167 10.20 40.38 31.86
C GLU A 167 11.37 39.74 32.62
N LEU A 168 12.15 38.90 31.91
CA LEU A 168 13.31 38.22 32.46
C LEU A 168 14.36 39.27 32.84
N GLN A 169 14.23 39.80 34.05
CA GLN A 169 15.25 40.65 34.65
C GLN A 169 16.44 39.76 35.01
N LYS A 170 17.49 39.93 34.19
CA LYS A 170 18.84 39.38 34.30
C LYS A 170 19.22 38.91 35.71
N VAL A 171 19.58 37.64 35.76
CA VAL A 171 20.44 37.05 36.80
C VAL A 171 21.79 37.75 36.77
N ALA A 172 21.99 38.75 37.64
CA ALA A 172 23.30 39.24 38.07
C ALA A 172 23.17 40.06 39.37
N SER A 173 23.74 39.51 40.45
CA SER A 173 24.34 40.22 41.58
C SER A 173 23.53 41.26 42.37
N SER A 174 23.28 40.95 43.64
CA SER A 174 23.52 41.91 44.72
C SER A 174 23.77 41.19 46.05
N SER A 175 25.06 41.02 46.34
CA SER A 175 25.61 41.04 47.70
C SER A 175 25.50 42.47 48.21
N GLY A 176 24.93 42.67 49.40
CA GLY A 176 24.69 43.98 49.97
C GLY A 176 24.44 43.90 51.47
N ASN A 177 25.52 43.69 52.22
CA ASN A 177 25.61 44.05 53.64
C ASN A 177 25.18 45.51 53.83
N ASN A 178 24.24 45.76 54.74
CA ASN A 178 24.09 47.05 55.40
C ASN A 178 23.99 46.82 56.92
N PHE A 179 25.14 46.88 57.58
CA PHE A 179 25.27 47.21 59.00
C PHE A 179 25.49 48.72 59.13
N LEU A 180 25.06 49.26 60.28
CA LEU A 180 25.03 50.66 60.76
C LEU A 180 23.70 51.39 60.43
N SER A 181 22.92 51.93 61.36
CA SER A 181 23.03 52.03 62.83
C SER A 181 21.67 52.50 63.38
N GLY A 182 21.20 51.94 64.50
CA GLY A 182 20.22 52.61 65.37
C GLY A 182 18.77 52.09 65.37
N SER A 183 18.53 50.83 65.74
CA SER A 183 17.34 50.36 66.48
C SER A 183 17.55 48.91 66.94
N PRO A 184 17.05 48.51 68.12
CA PRO A 184 17.36 47.20 68.69
C PRO A 184 16.75 46.09 67.84
N ALA A 185 17.57 45.08 67.54
CA ALA A 185 17.19 43.91 66.74
C ALA A 185 15.96 43.22 67.35
N SER A 186 14.90 43.13 66.56
CA SER A 186 13.67 42.43 66.93
C SER A 186 13.91 40.91 66.83
N PRO A 187 13.51 40.08 67.82
CA PRO A 187 13.83 38.64 67.88
C PRO A 187 13.34 37.82 66.67
N MET A 188 12.39 38.37 65.92
CA MET A 188 11.79 37.72 64.75
C MET A 188 12.76 37.59 63.56
N GLY A 189 13.73 38.50 63.44
CA GLY A 189 14.73 38.46 62.37
C GLY A 189 15.62 37.21 62.46
N ASP A 190 16.05 36.85 63.68
CA ASP A 190 16.90 35.69 63.94
C ASP A 190 16.14 34.37 63.72
N ILE A 191 14.83 34.33 64.01
CA ILE A 191 13.97 33.16 63.78
C ILE A 191 13.74 32.93 62.27
N LEU A 192 13.46 34.00 61.51
CA LEU A 192 13.30 33.93 60.06
C LEU A 192 14.60 33.54 59.34
N GLN A 193 15.75 33.89 59.94
CA GLN A 193 17.07 33.53 59.42
C GLN A 193 17.58 32.18 59.94
N THR A 194 16.82 31.49 60.80
CA THR A 194 17.18 30.17 61.31
C THR A 194 17.18 29.16 60.15
N PRO A 195 18.19 28.27 60.04
CA PRO A 195 18.28 27.30 58.94
C PRO A 195 17.01 26.46 58.77
N GLN A 196 16.30 26.15 59.85
CA GLN A 196 15.05 25.39 59.81
C GLN A 196 13.91 26.13 59.12
N PHE A 197 13.76 27.44 59.35
CA PHE A 197 12.74 28.26 58.71
C PHE A 197 13.07 28.47 57.23
N GLN A 198 14.34 28.71 56.91
CA GLN A 198 14.80 28.79 55.51
C GLN A 198 14.58 27.47 54.77
N ILE A 199 14.88 26.32 55.39
CA ILE A 199 14.59 24.99 54.82
C ILE A 199 13.09 24.77 54.64
N ARG A 200 12.25 25.17 55.61
CA ARG A 200 10.79 25.03 55.49
C ARG A 200 10.24 25.90 54.35
N ARG A 201 10.75 27.12 54.18
CA ARG A 201 10.43 28.01 53.05
C ARG A 201 10.87 27.41 51.72
N LEU A 202 12.11 26.93 51.62
CA LEU A 202 12.64 26.29 50.41
C LEU A 202 11.87 25.01 50.08
N LYS A 203 11.47 24.21 51.08
CA LYS A 203 10.63 23.02 50.89
C LYS A 203 9.24 23.37 50.36
N LYS A 204 8.63 24.45 50.87
CA LYS A 204 7.35 24.97 50.37
C LYS A 204 7.48 25.43 48.93
N GLN A 205 8.49 26.27 48.62
CA GLN A 205 8.78 26.71 47.26
C GLN A 205 9.05 25.53 46.31
N LEU A 206 9.76 24.50 46.75
CA LEU A 206 10.01 23.30 45.95
C LEU A 206 8.73 22.49 45.69
N ALA A 207 7.78 22.48 46.62
CA ALA A 207 6.48 21.84 46.43
C ALA A 207 5.62 22.64 45.43
N ASP A 208 5.60 23.97 45.56
CA ASP A 208 4.88 24.85 44.65
C ASP A 208 5.45 24.76 43.21
N GLU A 209 6.77 24.72 43.05
CA GLU A 209 7.43 24.51 41.74
C GLU A 209 7.16 23.11 41.16
N ARG A 210 7.04 22.07 42.00
CA ARG A 210 6.63 20.75 41.52
C ARG A 210 5.20 20.77 41.00
N ASN A 211 4.29 21.40 41.73
CA ASN A 211 2.91 21.56 41.28
C ASN A 211 2.82 22.34 39.97
N ASN A 212 3.52 23.47 39.85
CA ASN A 212 3.59 24.25 38.61
C ASN A 212 4.16 23.42 37.44
N ARG A 213 5.20 22.64 37.68
CA ARG A 213 5.76 21.74 36.67
C ARG A 213 4.74 20.69 36.25
N ASP A 214 4.03 20.08 37.21
CA ASP A 214 3.04 19.04 36.93
C ASP A 214 1.83 19.64 36.16
N GLU A 215 1.41 20.86 36.46
CA GLU A 215 0.41 21.63 35.70
C GLU A 215 0.89 21.92 34.26
N LEU A 216 2.14 22.39 34.08
CA LEU A 216 2.72 22.61 32.76
C LEU A 216 2.90 21.31 31.98
N GLU A 217 3.25 20.20 32.63
CA GLU A 217 3.33 18.88 32.01
C GLU A 217 1.94 18.43 31.51
N LEU A 218 0.88 18.69 32.28
CA LEU A 218 -0.50 18.44 31.88
C LEU A 218 -0.90 19.28 30.66
N GLU A 219 -0.64 20.59 30.69
CA GLU A 219 -0.93 21.50 29.56
C GLU A 219 -0.14 21.11 28.30
N LEU A 220 1.13 20.70 28.44
CA LEU A 220 1.94 20.21 27.32
C LEU A 220 1.40 18.89 26.76
N ALA A 221 0.93 17.98 27.61
CA ALA A 221 0.31 16.73 27.17
C ALA A 221 -1.00 16.99 26.41
N GLU A 222 -1.82 17.92 26.89
CA GLU A 222 -3.05 18.34 26.21
C GLU A 222 -2.75 19.02 24.87
N ASN A 223 -1.75 19.92 24.81
CA ASN A 223 -1.32 20.55 23.57
C ASN A 223 -0.76 19.54 22.56
N ARG A 224 0.03 18.56 23.01
CA ARG A 224 0.51 17.46 22.13
C ARG A 224 -0.66 16.67 21.57
N LYS A 225 -1.67 16.35 22.38
CA LYS A 225 -2.88 15.66 21.93
C LYS A 225 -3.62 16.47 20.87
N LEU A 226 -3.82 17.77 21.11
CA LEU A 226 -4.44 18.66 20.14
C LEU A 226 -3.64 18.75 18.85
N LEU A 227 -2.31 18.80 18.92
CA LEU A 227 -1.43 18.80 17.76
C LEU A 227 -1.60 17.51 16.94
N THR A 228 -1.60 16.34 17.60
CA THR A 228 -1.81 15.06 16.91
C THR A 228 -3.19 14.97 16.24
N GLU A 229 -4.22 15.58 16.84
CA GLU A 229 -5.56 15.66 16.24
C GLU A 229 -5.55 16.55 15.00
N LYS A 230 -4.86 17.70 15.06
CA LYS A 230 -4.70 18.60 13.91
C LYS A 230 -3.88 17.95 12.79
N ASP A 231 -2.80 17.24 13.11
CA ASP A 231 -2.00 16.50 12.13
C ASP A 231 -2.82 15.39 11.46
N ALA A 232 -3.66 14.68 12.22
CA ALA A 232 -4.59 13.70 11.66
C ALA A 232 -5.60 14.36 10.70
N GLN A 233 -6.16 15.52 11.07
CA GLN A 233 -7.05 16.30 10.18
C GLN A 233 -6.32 16.75 8.91
N ILE A 234 -5.08 17.23 9.02
CA ILE A 234 -4.26 17.63 7.87
C ILE A 234 -3.98 16.42 6.97
N ALA A 235 -3.61 15.26 7.53
CA ALA A 235 -3.35 14.05 6.76
C ALA A 235 -4.60 13.59 5.97
N VAL A 236 -5.79 13.66 6.57
CA VAL A 236 -7.05 13.36 5.88
C VAL A 236 -7.32 14.35 4.75
N MET A 237 -7.09 15.65 4.98
CA MET A 237 -7.25 16.66 3.93
C MET A 237 -6.23 16.47 2.80
N GLN A 238 -4.98 16.13 3.11
CA GLN A 238 -3.93 15.86 2.12
C GLN A 238 -4.29 14.63 1.28
N GLN A 239 -4.71 13.52 1.91
CA GLN A 239 -5.20 12.35 1.17
C GLN A 239 -6.37 12.69 0.24
N ARG A 240 -7.27 13.59 0.67
CA ARG A 240 -8.39 14.04 -0.16
C ARG A 240 -7.92 14.88 -1.34
N ILE A 241 -6.93 15.76 -1.14
CA ILE A 241 -6.30 16.54 -2.21
C ILE A 241 -5.59 15.62 -3.20
N ASP A 242 -4.78 14.67 -2.72
CA ASP A 242 -4.04 13.73 -3.57
C ASP A 242 -4.99 12.85 -4.40
N ARG A 243 -6.11 12.41 -3.80
CA ARG A 243 -7.15 11.67 -4.50
C ARG A 243 -7.84 12.52 -5.58
N LEU A 244 -8.10 13.80 -5.30
CA LEU A 244 -8.65 14.72 -6.29
C LEU A 244 -7.65 15.02 -7.42
N ALA A 245 -6.36 15.16 -7.11
CA ALA A 245 -5.30 15.33 -8.10
C ALA A 245 -5.19 14.12 -9.04
N LEU A 246 -5.18 12.90 -8.49
CA LEU A 246 -5.17 11.65 -9.26
C LEU A 246 -6.40 11.51 -10.18
N LEU A 247 -7.60 11.87 -9.69
CA LEU A 247 -8.81 11.84 -10.52
C LEU A 247 -8.77 12.88 -11.65
N ASN A 248 -8.13 14.02 -11.42
CA ASN A 248 -7.95 15.08 -12.41
C ASN A 248 -6.89 14.71 -13.47
N GLU A 249 -5.81 14.05 -13.05
CA GLU A 249 -4.74 13.53 -13.92
C GLU A 249 -5.22 12.34 -14.77
N LYS A 250 -6.03 11.44 -14.19
CA LYS A 250 -6.68 10.33 -14.90
C LYS A 250 -7.75 10.78 -15.91
N GLN A 251 -8.32 11.97 -15.78
CA GLN A 251 -9.18 12.57 -16.81
C GLN A 251 -8.40 13.16 -17.99
N ALA A 252 -7.09 13.38 -17.86
CA ALA A 252 -6.25 14.00 -18.89
C ALA A 252 -5.43 13.00 -19.73
N ALA A 253 -5.29 11.74 -19.32
CA ALA A 253 -4.50 10.73 -20.03
C ALA A 253 -5.34 9.52 -20.46
N SER A 254 -5.14 9.11 -21.72
CA SER A 254 -5.91 8.11 -22.47
C SER A 254 -5.82 6.65 -21.91
N PRO A 255 -6.56 5.67 -22.49
CA PRO A 255 -6.99 4.44 -21.84
C PRO A 255 -5.97 3.30 -21.96
N LEU A 256 -5.27 2.98 -20.88
CA LEU A 256 -4.58 1.68 -20.73
C LEU A 256 -4.83 1.04 -19.36
N GLU A 257 -5.95 1.40 -18.75
CA GLU A 257 -6.28 1.08 -17.35
C GLU A 257 -6.74 -0.36 -17.00
N PRO A 258 -7.06 -1.34 -17.87
CA PRO A 258 -7.73 -2.56 -17.40
C PRO A 258 -6.89 -3.42 -16.44
N ARG A 259 -5.60 -3.61 -16.71
CA ARG A 259 -4.76 -4.58 -15.98
C ARG A 259 -4.18 -4.02 -14.69
N GLU A 260 -3.81 -2.74 -14.69
CA GLU A 260 -3.36 -2.03 -13.50
C GLU A 260 -4.53 -1.74 -12.54
N LEU A 261 -5.73 -1.48 -13.06
CA LEU A 261 -6.94 -1.39 -12.23
C LEU A 261 -7.30 -2.72 -11.59
N GLU A 262 -7.12 -3.86 -12.28
CA GLU A 262 -7.36 -5.18 -11.71
C GLU A 262 -6.39 -5.46 -10.54
N GLU A 263 -5.10 -5.16 -10.71
CA GLU A 263 -4.11 -5.28 -9.63
C GLU A 263 -4.38 -4.32 -8.47
N LEU A 264 -4.75 -3.07 -8.75
CA LEU A 264 -5.12 -2.11 -7.72
C LEU A 264 -6.41 -2.53 -7.01
N ARG A 265 -7.35 -3.15 -7.70
CA ARG A 265 -8.58 -3.71 -7.11
C ARG A 265 -8.26 -4.87 -6.19
N GLY A 266 -7.41 -5.82 -6.60
CA GLY A 266 -6.94 -6.91 -5.74
C GLY A 266 -6.13 -6.44 -4.52
N LYS A 267 -5.28 -5.42 -4.69
CA LYS A 267 -4.56 -4.77 -3.57
C LYS A 267 -5.53 -4.07 -2.62
N ASN A 268 -6.56 -3.42 -3.14
CA ASN A 268 -7.58 -2.72 -2.35
C ASN A 268 -8.48 -3.71 -1.59
N GLU A 269 -8.86 -4.84 -2.20
CA GLU A 269 -9.57 -5.93 -1.53
C GLU A 269 -8.70 -6.55 -0.42
N SER A 270 -7.42 -6.81 -0.68
CA SER A 270 -6.48 -7.29 0.34
C SER A 270 -6.30 -6.31 1.49
N LEU A 271 -6.19 -5.01 1.20
CA LEU A 271 -6.14 -3.96 2.22
C LEU A 271 -7.44 -3.85 3.00
N THR A 272 -8.59 -4.02 2.34
CA THR A 272 -9.92 -4.01 2.96
C THR A 272 -10.07 -5.18 3.92
N VAL A 273 -9.67 -6.39 3.53
CA VAL A 273 -9.66 -7.56 4.42
C VAL A 273 -8.76 -7.30 5.62
N ARG A 274 -7.54 -6.80 5.39
CA ARG A 274 -6.59 -6.50 6.47
C ARG A 274 -7.12 -5.43 7.43
N LEU A 275 -7.82 -4.41 6.91
CA LEU A 275 -8.48 -3.38 7.71
C LEU A 275 -9.63 -3.94 8.55
N HIS A 276 -10.46 -4.84 7.99
CA HIS A 276 -11.51 -5.50 8.77
C HIS A 276 -10.92 -6.39 9.86
N GLU A 277 -9.79 -7.03 9.59
CA GLU A 277 -9.09 -7.88 10.56
C GLU A 277 -8.46 -7.05 11.68
N THR A 278 -7.85 -5.89 11.38
CA THR A 278 -7.37 -4.97 12.42
C THR A 278 -8.50 -4.32 13.20
N LEU A 279 -9.62 -3.96 12.56
CA LEU A 279 -10.81 -3.46 13.25
C LEU A 279 -11.39 -4.51 14.21
N LYS A 280 -11.43 -5.77 13.78
CA LYS A 280 -11.85 -6.89 14.63
C LYS A 280 -10.91 -7.04 15.83
N GLN A 281 -9.60 -7.01 15.62
CA GLN A 281 -8.62 -7.04 16.71
C GLN A 281 -8.80 -5.86 17.68
N CYS A 282 -9.05 -4.64 17.17
CA CYS A 282 -9.34 -3.49 18.02
C CYS A 282 -10.64 -3.66 18.82
N GLN A 283 -11.65 -4.30 18.24
CA GLN A 283 -12.91 -4.59 18.91
C GLN A 283 -12.73 -5.65 20.01
N ASP A 284 -11.98 -6.71 19.73
CA ASP A 284 -11.63 -7.75 20.70
C ASP A 284 -10.83 -7.14 21.87
N LEU A 285 -9.80 -6.34 21.59
CA LEU A 285 -9.03 -5.61 22.62
C LEU A 285 -9.90 -4.65 23.43
N LYS A 286 -10.90 -4.00 22.81
CA LYS A 286 -11.85 -3.13 23.54
C LYS A 286 -12.71 -3.96 24.49
N THR A 287 -13.15 -5.15 24.09
CA THR A 287 -13.89 -6.06 24.99
C THR A 287 -13.01 -6.58 26.12
N GLU A 288 -11.77 -6.97 25.82
CA GLU A 288 -10.81 -7.45 26.81
C GLU A 288 -10.47 -6.35 27.83
N LYS A 289 -10.20 -5.12 27.35
CA LYS A 289 -10.03 -3.94 28.22
C LYS A 289 -11.23 -3.76 29.15
N SER A 290 -12.46 -3.82 28.61
CA SER A 290 -13.66 -3.66 29.44
C SER A 290 -13.82 -4.78 30.49
N GLN A 291 -13.37 -5.99 30.20
CA GLN A 291 -13.37 -7.10 31.15
C GLN A 291 -12.30 -6.91 32.24
N MET A 292 -11.10 -6.47 31.86
CA MET A 292 -10.05 -6.12 32.81
C MET A 292 -10.46 -4.96 33.71
N ASP A 293 -11.06 -3.90 33.16
CA ASP A 293 -11.57 -2.76 33.95
C ASP A 293 -12.62 -3.21 34.98
N ARG A 294 -13.55 -4.12 34.59
CA ARG A 294 -14.49 -4.72 35.55
C ARG A 294 -13.78 -5.52 36.64
N LYS A 295 -12.74 -6.28 36.28
CA LYS A 295 -11.97 -7.07 37.25
C LYS A 295 -11.16 -6.18 38.20
N ILE A 296 -10.63 -5.05 37.71
CA ILE A 296 -9.98 -4.03 38.53
C ILE A 296 -10.98 -3.42 39.52
N ASN A 297 -12.18 -3.08 39.07
CA ASN A 297 -13.22 -2.56 39.97
C ASN A 297 -13.59 -3.59 41.05
N GLN A 298 -13.79 -4.84 40.66
CA GLN A 298 -14.13 -5.92 41.59
C GLN A 298 -13.02 -6.16 42.63
N LEU A 299 -11.76 -6.18 42.19
CA LEU A 299 -10.61 -6.26 43.11
C LEU A 299 -10.50 -5.03 44.00
N SER A 300 -10.87 -3.85 43.51
CA SER A 300 -10.85 -2.62 44.30
C SER A 300 -11.93 -2.63 45.39
N GLU A 301 -13.13 -3.16 45.08
CA GLU A 301 -14.20 -3.39 46.04
C GLU A 301 -13.78 -4.42 47.10
N GLU A 302 -13.25 -5.57 46.69
CA GLU A 302 -12.75 -6.60 47.62
C GLU A 302 -11.63 -6.05 48.53
N ASN A 303 -10.74 -5.23 47.99
CA ASN A 303 -9.67 -4.60 48.77
C ASN A 303 -10.23 -3.54 49.75
N GLY A 304 -11.31 -2.85 49.36
CA GLY A 304 -12.09 -1.98 50.24
C GLY A 304 -12.72 -2.74 51.41
N ASP A 305 -13.37 -3.87 51.13
CA ASP A 305 -13.99 -4.74 52.15
C ASP A 305 -12.94 -5.32 53.10
N LEU A 306 -11.79 -5.76 52.58
CA LEU A 306 -10.67 -6.22 53.39
C LEU A 306 -10.13 -5.10 54.28
N SER A 307 -9.99 -3.88 53.74
CA SER A 307 -9.55 -2.72 54.50
C SER A 307 -10.54 -2.36 55.62
N PHE A 308 -11.85 -2.49 55.36
CA PHE A 308 -12.88 -2.29 56.37
C PHE A 308 -12.76 -3.31 57.50
N LYS A 309 -12.67 -4.61 57.17
CA LYS A 309 -12.47 -5.68 58.16
C LYS A 309 -11.19 -5.49 58.97
N LEU A 310 -10.11 -5.02 58.35
CA LEU A 310 -8.84 -4.77 59.04
C LEU A 310 -8.95 -3.62 60.03
N ARG A 311 -9.73 -2.58 59.69
CA ARG A 311 -10.04 -1.48 60.61
C ARG A 311 -10.94 -1.94 61.76
N GLU A 312 -11.91 -2.80 61.49
CA GLU A 312 -12.77 -3.40 62.50
C GLU A 312 -11.97 -4.27 63.48
N PHE A 313 -11.08 -5.12 62.99
CA PHE A 313 -10.16 -5.90 63.84
C PHE A 313 -9.23 -5.01 64.68
N ALA A 314 -8.72 -3.91 64.11
CA ALA A 314 -7.92 -2.95 64.87
C ALA A 314 -8.73 -2.30 65.99
N SER A 315 -10.01 -1.95 65.73
CA SER A 315 -10.93 -1.44 66.74
C SER A 315 -11.19 -2.46 67.85
N HIS A 316 -11.46 -3.72 67.50
CA HIS A 316 -11.66 -4.79 68.49
C HIS A 316 -10.40 -5.04 69.33
N LEU A 317 -9.21 -5.02 68.72
CA LEU A 317 -7.95 -5.14 69.46
C LEU A 317 -7.76 -3.96 70.42
N GLN A 318 -8.07 -2.74 70.00
CA GLN A 318 -7.97 -1.57 70.87
C GLN A 318 -8.97 -1.61 72.03
N GLN A 319 -10.19 -2.09 71.79
CA GLN A 319 -11.19 -2.31 72.85
C GLN A 319 -10.74 -3.38 73.85
N LEU A 320 -10.24 -4.53 73.37
CA LEU A 320 -9.71 -5.59 74.22
C LEU A 320 -8.50 -5.12 75.03
N GLN A 321 -7.63 -4.30 74.43
CA GLN A 321 -6.49 -3.71 75.13
C GLN A 321 -6.94 -2.71 76.21
N GLY A 322 -7.98 -1.92 75.94
CA GLY A 322 -8.62 -1.06 76.95
C GLY A 322 -9.16 -1.87 78.12
N ALA A 323 -9.98 -2.88 77.86
CA ALA A 323 -10.56 -3.75 78.89
C ALA A 323 -9.48 -4.49 79.72
N LEU A 324 -8.37 -4.89 79.09
CA LEU A 324 -7.23 -5.50 79.79
C LEU A 324 -6.56 -4.50 80.75
N ASN A 325 -6.38 -3.25 80.31
CA ASN A 325 -5.81 -2.21 81.16
C ASN A 325 -6.71 -1.92 82.35
N ASP A 326 -8.03 -1.75 82.12
CA ASP A 326 -9.01 -1.49 83.19
C ASP A 326 -9.01 -2.63 84.21
N LEU A 327 -9.02 -3.90 83.76
CA LEU A 327 -8.96 -5.05 84.65
C LEU A 327 -7.64 -5.11 85.43
N THR A 328 -6.53 -4.72 84.81
CA THR A 328 -5.22 -4.65 85.46
C THR A 328 -5.19 -3.56 86.54
N GLU A 329 -5.78 -2.40 86.26
CA GLU A 329 -5.92 -1.30 87.21
C GLU A 329 -6.79 -1.71 88.40
N GLU A 330 -7.96 -2.31 88.16
CA GLU A 330 -8.84 -2.84 89.20
C GLU A 330 -8.15 -3.93 90.03
N HIS A 331 -7.44 -4.86 89.40
CA HIS A 331 -6.63 -5.85 90.12
C HIS A 331 -5.57 -5.18 91.00
N SER A 332 -4.89 -4.15 90.49
CA SER A 332 -3.87 -3.41 91.24
C SER A 332 -4.45 -2.65 92.44
N LYS A 333 -5.67 -2.14 92.30
CA LYS A 333 -6.40 -1.41 93.33
C LYS A 333 -6.91 -2.36 94.40
N ALA A 334 -7.58 -3.44 94.01
CA ALA A 334 -8.03 -4.49 94.91
C ALA A 334 -6.86 -5.11 95.70
N SER A 335 -5.72 -5.34 95.04
CA SER A 335 -4.50 -5.83 95.69
C SER A 335 -3.98 -4.86 96.74
N ARG A 336 -3.93 -3.54 96.44
CA ARG A 336 -3.54 -2.52 97.41
C ARG A 336 -4.50 -2.45 98.60
N GLU A 337 -5.80 -2.40 98.34
CA GLU A 337 -6.82 -2.36 99.39
C GLU A 337 -6.77 -3.60 100.30
N TRP A 338 -6.50 -4.78 99.73
CA TRP A 338 -6.35 -6.01 100.51
C TRP A 338 -5.11 -5.96 101.40
N VAL A 339 -3.97 -5.49 100.88
CA VAL A 339 -2.74 -5.29 101.66
C VAL A 339 -2.94 -4.27 102.79
N GLU A 340 -3.64 -3.18 102.53
CA GLU A 340 -3.98 -2.17 103.54
C GLU A 340 -4.88 -2.75 104.65
N LYS A 341 -5.90 -3.52 104.28
CA LYS A 341 -6.76 -4.23 105.25
C LYS A 341 -5.97 -5.23 106.09
N GLN A 342 -5.07 -6.00 105.46
CA GLN A 342 -4.21 -6.93 106.19
C GLN A 342 -3.35 -6.17 107.22
N ALA A 343 -2.67 -5.10 106.80
CA ALA A 343 -1.84 -4.29 107.70
C ALA A 343 -2.66 -3.67 108.85
N HIS A 344 -3.90 -3.27 108.58
CA HIS A 344 -4.81 -2.76 109.60
C HIS A 344 -5.15 -3.82 110.65
N LEU A 345 -5.55 -5.02 110.21
CA LEU A 345 -5.86 -6.15 111.10
C LEU A 345 -4.63 -6.60 111.91
N GLU A 346 -3.45 -6.62 111.31
CA GLU A 346 -2.19 -6.90 112.03
C GLU A 346 -1.92 -5.87 113.13
N LYS A 347 -2.19 -4.58 112.86
CA LYS A 347 -2.08 -3.52 113.85
C LYS A 347 -3.10 -3.67 114.98
N GLU A 348 -4.36 -3.95 114.67
CA GLU A 348 -5.40 -4.20 115.68
C GLU A 348 -5.04 -5.40 116.55
N LEU A 349 -4.59 -6.51 115.95
CA LEU A 349 -4.16 -7.70 116.67
C LEU A 349 -2.98 -7.39 117.61
N SER A 350 -1.98 -6.65 117.15
CA SER A 350 -0.83 -6.28 118.00
C SER A 350 -1.26 -5.38 119.18
N THR A 351 -2.21 -4.47 118.95
CA THR A 351 -2.77 -3.61 120.00
C THR A 351 -3.55 -4.44 121.03
N ALA A 352 -4.45 -5.31 120.57
CA ALA A 352 -5.21 -6.21 121.43
C ALA A 352 -4.31 -7.15 122.24
N MET A 353 -3.21 -7.65 121.65
CA MET A 353 -2.21 -8.44 122.36
C MET A 353 -1.48 -7.64 123.44
N HIS A 354 -1.20 -6.36 123.20
CA HIS A 354 -0.63 -5.47 124.20
C HIS A 354 -1.60 -5.21 125.36
N ASP A 355 -2.85 -4.89 125.04
CA ASP A 355 -3.91 -4.67 126.04
C ASP A 355 -4.16 -5.91 126.89
N LYS A 356 -4.20 -7.09 126.25
CA LYS A 356 -4.28 -8.39 126.94
C LYS A 356 -3.15 -8.52 127.97
N LYS A 357 -1.91 -8.22 127.58
CA LYS A 357 -0.76 -8.30 128.49
C LYS A 357 -0.90 -7.34 129.68
N CYS A 358 -1.34 -6.10 129.45
CA CYS A 358 -1.59 -5.14 130.54
C CYS A 358 -2.72 -5.58 131.48
N LEU A 359 -3.74 -6.26 130.97
CA LEU A 359 -4.82 -6.82 131.79
C LEU A 359 -4.36 -8.04 132.59
N GLU A 360 -3.51 -8.90 132.02
CA GLU A 360 -2.86 -10.01 132.73
C GLU A 360 -2.04 -9.47 133.92
N GLU A 361 -1.22 -8.45 133.71
CA GLU A 361 -0.45 -7.78 134.79
C GLU A 361 -1.38 -7.20 135.88
N LYS A 362 -2.50 -6.58 135.51
CA LYS A 362 -3.50 -6.09 136.49
C LYS A 362 -4.15 -7.22 137.29
N ASN A 363 -4.46 -8.34 136.64
CA ASN A 363 -5.03 -9.51 137.30
C ASN A 363 -4.05 -10.10 138.32
N GLU A 364 -2.77 -10.21 137.99
CA GLU A 364 -1.73 -10.67 138.93
C GLU A 364 -1.66 -9.75 140.16
N ILE A 365 -1.73 -8.43 139.97
CA ILE A 365 -1.78 -7.45 141.09
C ILE A 365 -3.02 -7.65 141.95
N LEU A 366 -4.21 -7.81 141.35
CA LEU A 366 -5.46 -8.01 142.09
C LEU A 366 -5.47 -9.33 142.85
N GLN A 367 -4.95 -10.40 142.25
CA GLN A 367 -4.80 -11.69 142.92
C GLN A 367 -3.89 -11.57 144.14
N GLY A 368 -2.77 -10.84 144.03
CA GLY A 368 -1.90 -10.54 145.17
C GLY A 368 -2.61 -9.77 146.30
N LYS A 369 -3.48 -8.81 145.98
CA LYS A 369 -4.30 -8.08 146.96
C LYS A 369 -5.37 -8.95 147.63
N LEU A 370 -6.03 -9.82 146.86
CA LEU A 370 -7.02 -10.76 147.40
C LEU A 370 -6.38 -11.68 148.44
N SER A 371 -5.21 -12.23 148.15
CA SER A 371 -4.47 -13.05 149.11
C SER A 371 -4.18 -12.31 150.43
N GLN A 372 -3.88 -11.01 150.39
CA GLN A 372 -3.68 -10.18 151.60
C GLN A 372 -4.98 -9.95 152.39
N LEU A 373 -6.10 -9.73 151.69
CA LEU A 373 -7.40 -9.53 152.34
C LEU A 373 -7.93 -10.82 152.98
N GLU A 374 -7.71 -11.97 152.33
CA GLU A 374 -8.06 -13.28 152.89
C GLU A 374 -7.29 -13.56 154.19
N GLU A 375 -6.01 -13.17 154.27
CA GLU A 375 -5.21 -13.22 155.51
C GLU A 375 -5.81 -12.34 156.62
N HIS A 376 -6.26 -11.13 156.30
CA HIS A 376 -6.92 -10.24 157.27
C HIS A 376 -8.30 -10.75 157.74
N LEU A 377 -9.10 -11.35 156.87
CA LEU A 377 -10.39 -11.93 157.26
C LEU A 377 -10.23 -13.13 158.19
N ALA A 378 -9.17 -13.93 158.00
CA ALA A 378 -8.82 -14.99 158.94
C ALA A 378 -8.55 -14.44 160.35
N GLN A 379 -7.90 -13.26 160.46
CA GLN A 379 -7.62 -12.59 161.74
C GLN A 379 -8.90 -12.05 162.43
N LEU A 380 -9.89 -11.58 161.67
CA LEU A 380 -11.16 -11.04 162.20
C LEU A 380 -12.14 -12.12 162.69
N ARG A 381 -12.02 -13.36 162.17
CA ARG A 381 -12.86 -14.49 162.59
C ARG A 381 -12.68 -14.86 164.07
N ASP A 382 -11.60 -14.41 164.70
CA ASP A 382 -11.23 -14.78 166.07
C ASP A 382 -11.96 -14.00 167.19
N ASN A 383 -12.85 -13.02 166.91
CA ASN A 383 -13.67 -12.37 167.96
C ASN A 383 -14.98 -11.70 167.46
N PRO A 384 -16.18 -12.17 167.87
CA PRO A 384 -17.41 -11.37 167.75
C PRO A 384 -18.16 -11.17 169.10
N PRO A 385 -18.60 -9.94 169.46
CA PRO A 385 -19.65 -9.71 170.44
C PRO A 385 -21.01 -9.39 169.77
N ARG A 386 -22.08 -9.67 170.50
CA ARG A 386 -23.47 -9.75 170.04
C ARG A 386 -24.35 -9.06 171.09
N GLU A 387 -25.21 -8.12 170.70
CA GLU A 387 -26.35 -7.69 171.54
C GLU A 387 -27.42 -6.94 170.71
N LYS A 388 -28.70 -7.21 171.04
CA LYS A 388 -29.93 -6.66 170.44
C LYS A 388 -30.77 -6.07 171.59
N GLY A 389 -31.44 -4.93 171.37
CA GLY A 389 -32.53 -4.49 172.25
C GLY A 389 -33.26 -3.21 171.84
N GLU A 390 -34.61 -3.30 171.88
CA GLU A 390 -35.62 -2.28 172.22
C GLU A 390 -36.50 -1.62 171.13
N VAL A 391 -37.82 -1.78 171.33
CA VAL A 391 -38.96 -1.75 170.37
C VAL A 391 -39.41 -0.34 169.92
N LEU A 392 -38.80 0.74 170.41
CA LEU A 392 -38.98 2.08 169.80
C LEU A 392 -38.26 2.17 168.44
N GLY A 393 -37.22 1.35 168.27
CA GLY A 393 -36.63 1.07 166.98
C GLY A 393 -37.70 0.59 166.00
N ASP A 394 -38.53 -0.39 166.38
CA ASP A 394 -39.48 -1.03 165.47
C ASP A 394 -40.55 -0.06 164.92
N VAL A 395 -40.97 0.97 165.66
CA VAL A 395 -41.98 1.95 165.21
C VAL A 395 -41.36 3.05 164.33
N LEU A 396 -40.19 3.58 164.71
CA LEU A 396 -39.45 4.50 163.84
C LEU A 396 -38.98 3.79 162.56
N GLN A 397 -38.62 2.51 162.69
CA GLN A 397 -38.37 1.62 161.56
C GLN A 397 -39.63 1.46 160.72
N LEU A 398 -40.82 1.29 161.30
CA LEU A 398 -42.05 1.19 160.52
C LEU A 398 -42.36 2.47 159.72
N GLU A 399 -42.21 3.66 160.30
CA GLU A 399 -42.43 4.92 159.57
C GLU A 399 -41.33 5.16 158.52
N THR A 400 -40.08 4.80 158.82
CA THR A 400 -38.98 4.80 157.85
C THR A 400 -39.28 3.84 156.69
N LEU A 401 -39.74 2.63 156.98
CA LEU A 401 -40.17 1.62 156.00
C LEU A 401 -41.36 2.11 155.17
N LYS A 402 -42.24 2.95 155.72
CA LYS A 402 -43.38 3.53 154.99
C LYS A 402 -42.94 4.62 154.02
N GLN A 403 -42.00 5.48 154.42
CA GLN A 403 -41.39 6.46 153.52
C GLN A 403 -40.55 5.76 152.43
N GLU A 404 -39.79 4.73 152.80
CA GLU A 404 -39.07 3.87 151.86
C GLU A 404 -40.02 3.15 150.90
N ALA A 405 -41.16 2.64 151.37
CA ALA A 405 -42.17 2.04 150.50
C ALA A 405 -42.76 3.05 149.52
N ALA A 406 -42.96 4.32 149.95
CA ALA A 406 -43.45 5.38 149.07
C ALA A 406 -42.39 5.82 148.05
N SER A 407 -41.11 5.94 148.44
CA SER A 407 -40.02 6.24 147.50
C SER A 407 -39.81 5.08 146.52
N LEU A 408 -39.85 3.84 147.00
CA LEU A 408 -39.78 2.65 146.14
C LEU A 408 -40.97 2.56 145.19
N ALA A 409 -42.18 2.96 145.61
CA ALA A 409 -43.33 3.03 144.70
C ALA A 409 -43.12 4.08 143.61
N ALA A 410 -42.63 5.27 143.94
CA ALA A 410 -42.30 6.31 142.96
C ALA A 410 -41.18 5.85 142.00
N ASP A 411 -40.11 5.24 142.53
CA ASP A 411 -39.04 4.69 141.72
C ASP A 411 -39.52 3.55 140.83
N ASN A 412 -40.45 2.71 141.30
CA ASN A 412 -41.06 1.66 140.49
C ASN A 412 -41.87 2.25 139.33
N THR A 413 -42.69 3.28 139.56
CA THR A 413 -43.40 3.97 138.47
C THR A 413 -42.45 4.63 137.46
N ARG A 414 -41.33 5.19 137.91
CA ARG A 414 -40.30 5.77 137.03
C ARG A 414 -39.57 4.70 136.23
N LEU A 415 -39.25 3.57 136.84
CA LEU A 415 -38.64 2.43 136.15
C LEU A 415 -39.61 1.82 135.14
N GLN A 416 -40.91 1.69 135.47
CA GLN A 416 -41.94 1.24 134.55
C GLN A 416 -42.03 2.17 133.32
N ALA A 417 -42.09 3.48 133.51
CA ALA A 417 -42.08 4.43 132.39
C ALA A 417 -40.79 4.34 131.55
N ARG A 418 -39.64 4.08 132.18
CA ARG A 418 -38.37 3.89 131.46
C ARG A 418 -38.36 2.58 130.66
N VAL A 419 -38.94 1.51 131.20
CA VAL A 419 -39.09 0.22 130.51
C VAL A 419 -39.99 0.40 129.29
N GLU A 420 -41.15 1.06 129.43
CA GLU A 420 -42.04 1.34 128.28
C GLU A 420 -41.33 2.11 127.16
N VAL A 421 -40.54 3.15 127.50
CA VAL A 421 -39.76 3.89 126.50
C VAL A 421 -38.73 2.97 125.82
N LEU A 422 -37.98 2.16 126.57
CA LEU A 422 -37.00 1.24 126.01
C LEU A 422 -37.65 0.16 125.14
N GLU A 423 -38.83 -0.34 125.51
CA GLU A 423 -39.60 -1.29 124.70
C GLU A 423 -40.03 -0.64 123.36
N THR A 424 -40.48 0.63 123.38
CA THR A 424 -40.80 1.34 122.13
C THR A 424 -39.56 1.60 121.27
N GLU A 425 -38.42 1.94 121.86
CA GLU A 425 -37.15 2.13 121.14
C GLU A 425 -36.67 0.79 120.55
N GLN A 426 -36.75 -0.31 121.30
CA GLN A 426 -36.43 -1.66 120.82
C GLN A 426 -37.31 -2.04 119.63
N ALA A 427 -38.63 -1.86 119.73
CA ALA A 427 -39.55 -2.15 118.63
C ALA A 427 -39.26 -1.29 117.39
N GLN A 428 -38.82 -0.04 117.56
CA GLN A 428 -38.39 0.80 116.44
C GLN A 428 -37.10 0.29 115.79
N TRP A 429 -36.11 -0.13 116.57
CA TRP A 429 -34.87 -0.71 116.04
C TRP A 429 -35.11 -2.04 115.34
N GLU A 430 -35.97 -2.90 115.88
CA GLU A 430 -36.37 -4.16 115.25
C GLU A 430 -37.06 -3.92 113.90
N ASN A 431 -37.98 -2.96 113.82
CA ASN A 431 -38.63 -2.59 112.56
C ASN A 431 -37.64 -2.02 111.53
N LYS A 432 -36.70 -1.18 111.95
CA LYS A 432 -35.64 -0.66 111.06
C LYS A 432 -34.75 -1.78 110.55
N LEU A 433 -34.34 -2.71 111.42
CA LEU A 433 -33.51 -3.84 111.05
C LEU A 433 -34.22 -4.73 110.03
N LEU A 434 -35.50 -5.03 110.23
CA LEU A 434 -36.31 -5.79 109.28
C LEU A 434 -36.43 -5.08 107.91
N ALA A 435 -36.61 -3.76 107.91
CA ALA A 435 -36.65 -2.98 106.67
C ALA A 435 -35.32 -3.01 105.91
N GLU A 436 -34.18 -2.91 106.60
CA GLU A 436 -32.85 -3.04 105.98
C GLU A 436 -32.61 -4.46 105.46
N GLN A 437 -33.02 -5.49 106.21
CA GLN A 437 -32.93 -6.89 105.74
C GLN A 437 -33.76 -7.11 104.47
N GLY A 438 -34.96 -6.51 104.39
CA GLY A 438 -35.79 -6.54 103.18
C GLY A 438 -35.11 -5.88 101.99
N ARG A 439 -34.56 -4.67 102.17
CA ARG A 439 -33.79 -3.96 101.13
C ARG A 439 -32.61 -4.77 100.64
N PHE A 440 -31.82 -5.34 101.55
CA PHE A 440 -30.66 -6.14 101.19
C PHE A 440 -31.05 -7.40 100.39
N GLU A 441 -32.14 -8.07 100.76
CA GLU A 441 -32.60 -9.25 100.02
C GLU A 441 -33.14 -8.88 98.63
N GLU A 442 -33.81 -7.73 98.48
CA GLU A 442 -34.23 -7.19 97.19
C GLU A 442 -33.02 -6.88 96.28
N GLU A 443 -32.01 -6.18 96.79
CA GLU A 443 -30.78 -5.88 96.05
C GLU A 443 -30.04 -7.17 95.64
N LYS A 444 -29.96 -8.15 96.55
CA LYS A 444 -29.37 -9.47 96.26
C LYS A 444 -30.13 -10.20 95.15
N GLN A 445 -31.46 -10.14 95.15
CA GLN A 445 -32.28 -10.73 94.08
C GLN A 445 -32.07 -10.01 92.75
N GLN A 446 -31.99 -8.68 92.75
CA GLN A 446 -31.71 -7.88 91.55
C GLN A 446 -30.32 -8.22 90.97
N LEU A 447 -29.30 -8.27 91.82
CA LEU A 447 -27.95 -8.67 91.40
C LEU A 447 -27.91 -10.11 90.86
N ALA A 448 -28.61 -11.04 91.50
CA ALA A 448 -28.72 -12.41 90.99
C ALA A 448 -29.39 -12.48 89.60
N GLY A 449 -30.42 -11.66 89.37
CA GLY A 449 -31.06 -11.50 88.06
C GLY A 449 -30.09 -10.99 86.99
N LEU A 450 -29.37 -9.90 87.29
CA LEU A 450 -28.36 -9.34 86.38
C LEU A 450 -27.24 -10.34 86.07
N VAL A 451 -26.78 -11.10 87.06
CA VAL A 451 -25.76 -12.15 86.85
C VAL A 451 -26.30 -13.23 85.91
N ALA A 452 -27.56 -13.66 86.06
CA ALA A 452 -28.16 -14.66 85.18
C ALA A 452 -28.33 -14.13 83.74
N GLU A 453 -28.74 -12.87 83.57
CA GLU A 453 -28.84 -12.22 82.26
C GLU A 453 -27.48 -12.10 81.57
N LEU A 454 -26.43 -11.71 82.31
CA LEU A 454 -25.06 -11.65 81.80
C LEU A 454 -24.55 -13.03 81.41
N GLN A 455 -24.80 -14.07 82.21
CA GLN A 455 -24.44 -15.45 81.89
C GLN A 455 -25.15 -15.97 80.63
N GLY A 456 -26.44 -15.64 80.47
CA GLY A 456 -27.20 -15.95 79.26
C GLY A 456 -26.63 -15.24 78.03
N SER A 457 -26.32 -13.95 78.18
CA SER A 457 -25.72 -13.12 77.12
C SER A 457 -24.35 -13.66 76.71
N LEU A 458 -23.47 -14.00 77.66
CA LEU A 458 -22.17 -14.61 77.39
C LEU A 458 -22.29 -15.96 76.68
N SER A 459 -23.26 -16.78 77.07
CA SER A 459 -23.50 -18.07 76.40
C SER A 459 -23.97 -17.88 74.96
N SER A 460 -24.89 -16.93 74.72
CA SER A 460 -25.37 -16.60 73.37
C SER A 460 -24.26 -16.00 72.49
N LEU A 461 -23.41 -15.14 73.05
CA LEU A 461 -22.27 -14.56 72.35
C LEU A 461 -21.24 -15.64 72.01
N GLY A 462 -21.01 -16.60 72.93
CA GLY A 462 -20.16 -17.76 72.70
C GLY A 462 -20.63 -18.62 71.52
N GLN A 463 -21.94 -18.91 71.45
CA GLN A 463 -22.55 -19.65 70.33
C GLN A 463 -22.40 -18.88 69.01
N ALA A 464 -22.74 -17.59 68.99
CA ALA A 464 -22.62 -16.76 67.80
C ALA A 464 -21.15 -16.66 67.30
N LYS A 465 -20.19 -16.59 68.22
CA LYS A 465 -18.77 -16.62 67.90
C LYS A 465 -18.35 -17.95 67.25
N GLU A 466 -18.79 -19.07 67.80
CA GLU A 466 -18.45 -20.40 67.29
C GLU A 466 -19.06 -20.64 65.90
N GLU A 467 -20.31 -20.20 65.67
CA GLU A 467 -20.95 -20.24 64.34
C GLU A 467 -20.21 -19.37 63.32
N LEU A 468 -19.79 -18.15 63.71
CA LEU A 468 -19.01 -17.28 62.83
C LEU A 468 -17.63 -17.86 62.50
N GLU A 469 -16.97 -18.49 63.48
CA GLU A 469 -15.69 -19.16 63.28
C GLU A 469 -15.82 -20.35 62.33
N GLN A 470 -16.86 -21.18 62.49
CA GLN A 470 -17.15 -22.28 61.57
C GLN A 470 -17.47 -21.78 60.15
N ALA A 471 -18.26 -20.71 60.02
CA ALA A 471 -18.58 -20.11 58.73
C ALA A 471 -17.32 -19.56 58.03
N SER A 472 -16.44 -18.89 58.78
CA SER A 472 -15.15 -18.39 58.30
C SER A 472 -14.23 -19.55 57.84
N GLN A 473 -14.13 -20.61 58.63
CA GLN A 473 -13.36 -21.81 58.26
C GLN A 473 -13.92 -22.48 56.99
N ALA A 474 -15.24 -22.61 56.88
CA ALA A 474 -15.89 -23.15 55.69
C ALA A 474 -15.64 -22.29 54.45
N GLN A 475 -15.68 -20.96 54.59
CA GLN A 475 -15.33 -20.04 53.52
C GLN A 475 -13.86 -20.18 53.11
N GLY A 476 -12.94 -20.27 54.09
CA GLY A 476 -11.52 -20.49 53.85
C GLY A 476 -11.24 -21.81 53.10
N ALA A 477 -11.91 -22.89 53.48
CA ALA A 477 -11.83 -24.17 52.78
C ALA A 477 -12.35 -24.08 51.34
N ARG A 478 -13.46 -23.36 51.12
CA ARG A 478 -14.03 -23.14 49.78
C ARG A 478 -13.10 -22.33 48.88
N MET A 479 -12.53 -21.24 49.38
CA MET A 479 -11.55 -20.44 48.64
C MET A 479 -10.29 -21.26 48.32
N SER A 480 -9.81 -22.05 49.28
CA SER A 480 -8.65 -22.93 49.08
C SER A 480 -8.92 -23.99 48.01
N ALA A 481 -10.11 -24.58 47.99
CA ALA A 481 -10.52 -25.50 46.94
C ALA A 481 -10.59 -24.83 45.56
N GLN A 482 -11.13 -23.60 45.48
CA GLN A 482 -11.15 -22.83 44.23
C GLN A 482 -9.75 -22.50 43.72
N VAL A 483 -8.84 -22.09 44.61
CA VAL A 483 -7.44 -21.85 44.27
C VAL A 483 -6.79 -23.14 43.75
N ALA A 484 -7.04 -24.28 44.39
CA ALA A 484 -6.53 -25.57 43.92
C ALA A 484 -7.07 -25.94 42.52
N THR A 485 -8.37 -25.74 42.27
CA THR A 485 -8.98 -25.97 40.96
C THR A 485 -8.38 -25.06 39.89
N LEU A 486 -8.34 -23.74 40.12
CA LEU A 486 -7.75 -22.79 39.17
C LEU A 486 -6.27 -23.07 38.93
N THR A 487 -5.52 -23.48 39.96
CA THR A 487 -4.12 -23.88 39.81
C THR A 487 -4.00 -25.12 38.91
N SER A 488 -4.89 -26.11 39.07
CA SER A 488 -4.91 -27.30 38.20
C SER A 488 -5.31 -26.99 36.75
N GLU A 489 -6.21 -26.03 36.54
CA GLU A 489 -6.59 -25.57 35.20
C GLU A 489 -5.45 -24.80 34.53
N LEU A 490 -4.76 -23.94 35.28
CA LEU A 490 -3.58 -23.22 34.81
C LEU A 490 -2.45 -24.19 34.42
N THR A 491 -2.19 -25.22 35.22
CA THR A 491 -1.15 -26.22 34.88
C THR A 491 -1.55 -27.05 33.65
N ALA A 492 -2.82 -27.41 33.52
CA ALA A 492 -3.33 -28.11 32.33
C ALA A 492 -3.23 -27.25 31.07
N LEU A 493 -3.68 -25.99 31.13
CA LEU A 493 -3.57 -25.04 30.01
C LEU A 493 -2.11 -24.81 29.62
N ASN A 494 -1.23 -24.62 30.61
CA ASN A 494 0.19 -24.45 30.35
C ASN A 494 0.82 -25.69 29.68
N ALA A 495 0.42 -26.90 30.07
CA ALA A 495 0.84 -28.14 29.40
C ALA A 495 0.34 -28.21 27.95
N THR A 496 -0.91 -27.82 27.67
CA THR A 496 -1.44 -27.79 26.30
C THR A 496 -0.73 -26.75 25.44
N LEU A 497 -0.37 -25.59 26.00
CA LEU A 497 0.35 -24.54 25.30
C LEU A 497 1.77 -25.01 24.95
N GLN A 498 2.47 -25.65 25.90
CA GLN A 498 3.77 -26.27 25.63
C GLN A 498 3.69 -27.34 24.53
N GLN A 499 2.63 -28.14 24.51
CA GLN A 499 2.41 -29.12 23.44
C GLN A 499 2.22 -28.44 22.08
N GLN A 500 1.39 -27.39 22.00
CA GLN A 500 1.19 -26.64 20.76
C GLN A 500 2.48 -25.96 20.27
N ASP A 501 3.30 -25.44 21.18
CA ASP A 501 4.60 -24.85 20.82
C ASP A 501 5.56 -25.90 20.22
N GLN A 502 5.56 -27.12 20.76
CA GLN A 502 6.35 -28.24 20.22
C GLN A 502 5.83 -28.67 18.83
N GLU A 503 4.51 -28.77 18.66
CA GLU A 503 3.88 -29.06 17.37
C GLU A 503 4.21 -27.97 16.33
N LEU A 504 4.07 -26.69 16.69
CA LEU A 504 4.47 -25.57 15.83
C LEU A 504 5.96 -25.60 15.47
N ALA A 505 6.84 -25.94 16.41
CA ALA A 505 8.26 -26.08 16.14
C ALA A 505 8.52 -27.21 15.13
N SER A 506 7.85 -28.36 15.28
CA SER A 506 7.95 -29.48 14.35
C SER A 506 7.44 -29.13 12.95
N LEU A 507 6.29 -28.43 12.85
CA LEU A 507 5.72 -27.97 11.60
C LEU A 507 6.62 -26.93 10.91
N LYS A 508 7.20 -26.00 11.67
CA LYS A 508 8.19 -25.05 11.14
C LYS A 508 9.43 -25.77 10.59
N GLN A 509 9.89 -26.83 11.27
CA GLN A 509 11.01 -27.63 10.77
C GLN A 509 10.63 -28.40 9.49
N GLN A 510 9.42 -28.95 9.42
CA GLN A 510 8.93 -29.63 8.23
C GLN A 510 8.79 -28.66 7.05
N ALA A 511 8.18 -27.50 7.25
CA ALA A 511 8.05 -26.47 6.22
C ALA A 511 9.42 -26.02 5.68
N LYS A 512 10.44 -25.90 6.54
CA LYS A 512 11.82 -25.60 6.10
C LYS A 512 12.41 -26.71 5.23
N LYS A 513 12.16 -27.99 5.57
CA LYS A 513 12.61 -29.13 4.75
C LYS A 513 11.91 -29.12 3.40
N ASP A 514 10.60 -28.94 3.38
CA ASP A 514 9.80 -28.91 2.15
C ASP A 514 10.22 -27.72 1.27
N GLN A 515 10.46 -26.54 1.85
CA GLN A 515 10.97 -25.37 1.14
C GLN A 515 12.35 -25.65 0.52
N ALA A 516 13.26 -26.30 1.24
CA ALA A 516 14.57 -26.67 0.72
C ALA A 516 14.47 -27.68 -0.44
N GLN A 517 13.58 -28.68 -0.33
CA GLN A 517 13.31 -29.65 -1.40
C GLN A 517 12.71 -28.97 -2.64
N LEU A 518 11.76 -28.05 -2.46
CA LEU A 518 11.14 -27.32 -3.55
C LEU A 518 12.16 -26.43 -4.27
N ALA A 519 13.03 -25.74 -3.52
CA ALA A 519 14.12 -24.94 -4.07
C ALA A 519 15.10 -25.80 -4.89
N GLN A 520 15.45 -27.00 -4.39
CA GLN A 520 16.30 -27.93 -5.11
C GLN A 520 15.65 -28.41 -6.42
N THR A 521 14.35 -28.69 -6.39
CA THR A 521 13.61 -29.18 -7.57
C THR A 521 13.45 -28.08 -8.62
N LEU A 522 13.19 -26.84 -8.18
CA LEU A 522 13.20 -25.65 -9.04
C LEU A 522 14.56 -25.45 -9.70
N GLN A 523 15.65 -25.55 -8.93
CA GLN A 523 17.01 -25.42 -9.48
C GLN A 523 17.30 -26.50 -10.53
N GLN A 524 16.88 -27.75 -10.30
CA GLN A 524 17.01 -28.83 -11.27
C GLN A 524 16.19 -28.56 -12.54
N GLN A 525 14.94 -28.11 -12.40
CA GLN A 525 14.12 -27.70 -13.55
C GLN A 525 14.76 -26.55 -14.32
N GLU A 526 15.31 -25.56 -13.63
CA GLU A 526 15.94 -24.42 -14.25
C GLU A 526 17.19 -24.83 -15.03
N GLN A 527 18.04 -25.69 -14.46
CA GLN A 527 19.19 -26.28 -15.17
C GLN A 527 18.75 -27.11 -16.38
N ALA A 528 17.70 -27.92 -16.25
CA ALA A 528 17.15 -28.68 -17.38
C ALA A 528 16.62 -27.75 -18.49
N SER A 529 15.93 -26.67 -18.10
CA SER A 529 15.44 -25.66 -19.04
C SER A 529 16.58 -24.91 -19.74
N GLN A 530 17.67 -24.62 -19.02
CA GLN A 530 18.88 -24.01 -19.59
C GLN A 530 19.55 -24.96 -20.58
N GLY A 531 19.65 -26.25 -20.25
CA GLY A 531 20.16 -27.27 -21.18
C GLY A 531 19.31 -27.38 -22.46
N LEU A 532 17.97 -27.36 -22.33
CA LEU A 532 17.07 -27.34 -23.49
C LEU A 532 17.20 -26.04 -24.30
N ARG A 533 17.34 -24.87 -23.65
CA ARG A 533 17.58 -23.60 -24.35
C ARG A 533 18.86 -23.64 -25.17
N GLN A 534 19.95 -24.17 -24.61
CA GLN A 534 21.21 -24.34 -25.33
C GLN A 534 21.05 -25.29 -26.53
N GLN A 535 20.29 -26.38 -26.41
CA GLN A 535 19.99 -27.27 -27.55
C GLN A 535 19.18 -26.55 -28.63
N VAL A 536 18.17 -25.75 -28.25
CA VAL A 536 17.39 -24.95 -29.20
C VAL A 536 18.27 -23.91 -29.90
N GLU A 537 19.16 -23.23 -29.17
CA GLU A 537 20.12 -22.30 -29.76
C GLU A 537 21.06 -22.99 -30.76
N GLN A 538 21.61 -24.16 -30.41
CA GLN A 538 22.44 -24.97 -31.30
C GLN A 538 21.70 -25.42 -32.57
N LEU A 539 20.44 -25.86 -32.43
CA LEU A 539 19.62 -26.21 -33.58
C LEU A 539 19.30 -24.98 -34.42
N SER A 540 19.04 -23.82 -33.79
CA SER A 540 18.75 -22.58 -34.51
C SER A 540 19.97 -22.06 -35.29
N SER A 541 21.18 -22.18 -34.74
CA SER A 541 22.41 -21.77 -35.41
C SER A 541 22.77 -22.72 -36.55
N GLY A 542 22.59 -24.04 -36.35
CA GLY A 542 22.70 -25.04 -37.41
C GLY A 542 21.68 -24.84 -38.53
N LEU A 543 20.45 -24.48 -38.19
CA LEU A 543 19.40 -24.18 -39.16
C LEU A 543 19.72 -22.91 -39.95
N LYS A 544 20.14 -21.82 -39.28
CA LYS A 544 20.62 -20.60 -39.95
C LYS A 544 21.77 -20.87 -40.90
N GLN A 545 22.75 -21.68 -40.49
CA GLN A 545 23.88 -22.04 -41.35
C GLN A 545 23.42 -22.84 -42.58
N LYS A 546 22.44 -23.74 -42.42
CA LYS A 546 21.85 -24.49 -43.55
C LYS A 546 21.01 -23.61 -44.47
N GLU A 547 20.27 -22.67 -43.91
CA GLU A 547 19.49 -21.69 -44.66
C GLU A 547 20.42 -20.79 -45.49
N GLN A 548 21.52 -20.33 -44.91
CA GLN A 548 22.54 -19.55 -45.59
C GLN A 548 23.24 -20.34 -46.71
N GLN A 549 23.56 -21.62 -46.49
CA GLN A 549 24.09 -22.52 -47.54
C GLN A 549 23.11 -22.72 -48.70
N LEU A 550 21.80 -22.81 -48.41
CA LEU A 550 20.77 -22.93 -49.45
C LEU A 550 20.61 -21.63 -50.24
N GLU A 551 20.71 -20.49 -49.57
CA GLU A 551 20.64 -19.18 -50.21
C GLU A 551 21.84 -18.93 -51.13
N GLU A 552 23.05 -19.28 -50.68
CA GLU A 552 24.27 -19.27 -51.51
C GLU A 552 24.13 -20.20 -52.72
N ALA A 553 23.67 -21.44 -52.52
CA ALA A 553 23.46 -22.39 -53.62
C ALA A 553 22.37 -21.91 -54.62
N ALA A 554 21.32 -21.24 -54.13
CA ALA A 554 20.30 -20.65 -54.99
C ALA A 554 20.84 -19.46 -55.80
N GLN A 555 21.68 -18.61 -55.19
CA GLN A 555 22.36 -17.53 -55.89
C GLN A 555 23.33 -18.07 -56.95
N GLU A 556 24.12 -19.09 -56.64
CA GLU A 556 25.00 -19.76 -57.60
C GLU A 556 24.21 -20.37 -58.76
N GLN A 557 23.05 -21.00 -58.48
CA GLN A 557 22.17 -21.54 -59.51
C GLN A 557 21.58 -20.43 -60.40
N GLU A 558 21.22 -19.28 -59.81
CA GLU A 558 20.67 -18.14 -60.55
C GLU A 558 21.74 -17.48 -61.42
N VAL A 559 22.97 -17.32 -60.92
CA VAL A 559 24.11 -16.85 -61.72
C VAL A 559 24.39 -17.82 -62.87
N ALA A 560 24.41 -19.13 -62.61
CA ALA A 560 24.60 -20.13 -63.65
C ALA A 560 23.48 -20.11 -64.71
N ARG A 561 22.23 -19.82 -64.31
CA ARG A 561 21.12 -19.60 -65.25
C ARG A 561 21.29 -18.35 -66.08
N GLN A 562 21.72 -17.24 -65.48
CA GLN A 562 21.98 -15.99 -66.19
C GLN A 562 23.12 -16.16 -67.20
N ASP A 563 24.22 -16.81 -66.82
CA ASP A 563 25.32 -17.14 -67.72
C ASP A 563 24.88 -18.05 -68.88
N HIS A 564 24.03 -19.06 -68.59
CA HIS A 564 23.49 -19.93 -69.63
C HIS A 564 22.57 -19.18 -70.59
N ALA A 565 21.72 -18.28 -70.08
CA ALA A 565 20.86 -17.43 -70.89
C ALA A 565 21.68 -16.47 -71.78
N GLN A 566 22.76 -15.88 -71.26
CA GLN A 566 23.67 -15.04 -72.04
C GLN A 566 24.36 -15.85 -73.16
N ARG A 567 24.83 -17.06 -72.89
CA ARG A 567 25.43 -17.95 -73.92
C ARG A 567 24.42 -18.35 -75.00
N LEU A 568 23.15 -18.54 -74.64
CA LEU A 568 22.09 -18.79 -75.62
C LEU A 568 21.79 -17.56 -76.48
N ALA A 569 21.84 -16.35 -75.89
CA ALA A 569 21.68 -15.11 -76.64
C ALA A 569 22.81 -14.89 -77.65
N THR A 570 24.07 -15.08 -77.24
CA THR A 570 25.22 -14.96 -78.17
C THR A 570 25.16 -15.99 -79.29
N ALA A 571 24.78 -17.25 -78.98
CA ALA A 571 24.61 -18.28 -80.00
C ALA A 571 23.44 -17.98 -80.96
N ALA A 572 22.38 -17.34 -80.48
CA ALA A 572 21.27 -16.90 -81.33
C ALA A 572 21.68 -15.77 -82.27
N GLU A 573 22.48 -14.80 -81.79
CA GLU A 573 23.05 -13.73 -82.61
C GLU A 573 23.99 -14.26 -83.70
N GLU A 574 24.87 -15.20 -83.34
CA GLU A 574 25.75 -15.90 -84.29
C GLU A 574 24.95 -16.65 -85.37
N ARG A 575 23.90 -17.37 -84.97
CA ARG A 575 23.00 -18.06 -85.91
C ARG A 575 22.28 -17.08 -86.82
N GLN A 576 21.88 -15.91 -86.32
CA GLN A 576 21.23 -14.87 -87.13
C GLN A 576 22.21 -14.23 -88.13
N ALA A 577 23.48 -14.05 -87.74
CA ALA A 577 24.53 -13.60 -88.66
C ALA A 577 24.79 -14.63 -89.78
N ALA A 578 24.89 -15.91 -89.44
CA ALA A 578 25.05 -16.99 -90.41
C ALA A 578 23.86 -17.10 -91.38
N LEU A 579 22.63 -16.85 -90.91
CA LEU A 579 21.45 -16.80 -91.79
C LEU A 579 21.53 -15.63 -92.78
N LYS A 580 21.97 -14.45 -92.35
CA LYS A 580 22.16 -13.29 -93.25
C LYS A 580 23.24 -13.54 -94.30
N GLU A 581 24.31 -14.24 -93.93
CA GLU A 581 25.39 -14.63 -94.84
C GLU A 581 24.92 -15.71 -95.84
N ARG A 582 24.10 -16.67 -95.39
CA ARG A 582 23.45 -17.63 -96.29
C ARG A 582 22.52 -16.95 -97.28
N ASP A 583 21.73 -15.98 -96.82
CA ASP A 583 20.77 -15.27 -97.67
C ASP A 583 21.47 -14.39 -98.72
N SER A 584 22.61 -13.77 -98.40
CA SER A 584 23.42 -13.05 -99.39
C SER A 584 24.09 -14.00 -100.40
N ALA A 585 24.53 -15.18 -99.98
CA ALA A 585 25.03 -16.22 -100.89
C ALA A 585 23.94 -16.76 -101.83
N LEU A 586 22.70 -16.92 -101.34
CA LEU A 586 21.55 -17.31 -102.16
C LEU A 586 21.21 -16.24 -103.21
N GLN A 587 21.28 -14.94 -102.86
CA GLN A 587 21.11 -13.86 -103.84
C GLN A 587 22.20 -13.85 -104.92
N GLN A 588 23.44 -14.18 -104.57
CA GLN A 588 24.53 -14.34 -105.54
C GLN A 588 24.31 -15.54 -106.47
N LEU A 589 23.78 -16.65 -105.95
CA LEU A 589 23.41 -17.83 -106.74
C LEU A 589 22.24 -17.55 -107.70
N GLU A 590 21.19 -16.85 -107.24
CA GLU A 590 20.09 -16.43 -108.11
C GLU A 590 20.55 -15.49 -109.24
N ALA A 591 21.50 -14.59 -108.96
CA ALA A 591 22.09 -13.72 -109.99
C ALA A 591 22.86 -14.54 -111.04
N LEU A 592 23.62 -15.54 -110.60
CA LEU A 592 24.34 -16.48 -111.49
C LEU A 592 23.37 -17.37 -112.29
N GLU A 593 22.24 -17.78 -111.72
CA GLU A 593 21.20 -18.52 -112.45
C GLU A 593 20.51 -17.65 -113.50
N LYS A 594 20.23 -16.37 -113.19
CA LYS A 594 19.72 -15.40 -114.17
C LYS A 594 20.73 -15.14 -115.30
N GLU A 595 22.02 -15.09 -114.99
CA GLU A 595 23.07 -14.96 -116.01
C GLU A 595 23.21 -16.25 -116.87
N LYS A 596 23.10 -17.43 -116.26
CA LYS A 596 23.12 -18.71 -116.97
C LYS A 596 21.90 -18.92 -117.86
N THR A 597 20.71 -18.51 -117.41
CA THR A 597 19.48 -18.57 -118.22
C THR A 597 19.54 -17.61 -119.40
N ALA A 598 20.04 -16.38 -119.21
CA ALA A 598 20.30 -15.45 -120.32
C ALA A 598 21.34 -15.99 -121.32
N LYS A 599 22.41 -16.64 -120.85
CA LYS A 599 23.39 -17.32 -121.72
C LYS A 599 22.80 -18.52 -122.47
N LEU A 600 21.89 -19.27 -121.85
CA LEU A 600 21.17 -20.37 -122.49
C LEU A 600 20.20 -19.86 -123.57
N GLU A 601 19.49 -18.76 -123.34
CA GLU A 601 18.62 -18.14 -124.36
C GLU A 601 19.42 -17.66 -125.58
N VAL A 602 20.60 -17.07 -125.37
CA VAL A 602 21.50 -16.66 -126.46
C VAL A 602 22.03 -17.87 -127.24
N LEU A 603 22.43 -18.94 -126.56
CA LEU A 603 22.88 -20.18 -127.21
C LEU A 603 21.74 -20.88 -127.96
N GLN A 604 20.52 -20.81 -127.45
CA GLN A 604 19.35 -21.40 -128.09
C GLN A 604 18.93 -20.62 -129.35
N GLN A 605 19.04 -19.28 -129.35
CA GLN A 605 18.88 -18.46 -130.55
C GLN A 605 19.97 -18.74 -131.60
N GLN A 606 21.22 -18.97 -131.19
CA GLN A 606 22.31 -19.34 -132.10
C GLN A 606 22.11 -20.74 -132.72
N LEU A 607 21.58 -21.71 -131.96
CA LEU A 607 21.26 -23.05 -132.45
C LEU A 607 20.10 -23.03 -133.45
N GLN A 608 19.11 -22.15 -133.25
CA GLN A 608 17.94 -22.03 -134.10
C GLN A 608 18.29 -21.38 -135.45
N ALA A 609 19.12 -20.34 -135.47
CA ALA A 609 19.66 -19.75 -136.70
C ALA A 609 20.54 -20.73 -137.50
N ALA A 610 21.32 -21.58 -136.82
CA ALA A 610 22.16 -22.60 -137.47
C ALA A 610 21.33 -23.74 -138.10
N ASN A 611 20.19 -24.10 -137.50
CA ASN A 611 19.28 -25.11 -138.06
C ASN A 611 18.50 -24.57 -139.28
N GLU A 612 18.05 -23.32 -139.26
CA GLU A 612 17.40 -22.68 -140.42
C GLU A 612 18.35 -22.53 -141.64
N ALA A 613 19.64 -22.26 -141.39
CA ALA A 613 20.68 -22.24 -142.42
C ALA A 613 21.02 -23.65 -142.97
N ARG A 614 20.87 -24.69 -142.14
CA ARG A 614 21.07 -26.09 -142.54
C ARG A 614 19.93 -26.61 -143.39
N ASP A 615 18.68 -26.30 -143.04
CA ASP A 615 17.49 -26.79 -143.77
C ASP A 615 17.34 -26.14 -145.15
N SER A 616 17.74 -24.86 -145.28
CA SER A 616 17.82 -24.16 -146.57
C SER A 616 18.96 -24.68 -147.47
N ALA A 617 20.11 -25.08 -146.90
CA ALA A 617 21.18 -25.74 -147.64
C ALA A 617 20.80 -27.17 -148.09
N GLN A 618 20.10 -27.94 -147.25
CA GLN A 618 19.61 -29.29 -147.55
C GLN A 618 18.55 -29.30 -148.67
N ALA A 619 17.68 -28.28 -148.73
CA ALA A 619 16.72 -28.10 -149.83
C ALA A 619 17.42 -27.81 -151.17
N SER A 620 18.50 -27.01 -151.18
CA SER A 620 19.28 -26.73 -152.40
C SER A 620 20.04 -27.96 -152.93
N VAL A 621 20.54 -28.82 -152.03
CA VAL A 621 21.26 -30.07 -152.37
C VAL A 621 20.32 -31.13 -152.95
N THR A 622 19.11 -31.26 -152.42
CA THR A 622 18.11 -32.21 -152.94
C THR A 622 17.50 -31.79 -154.28
N GLN A 623 17.56 -30.50 -154.63
CA GLN A 623 17.18 -29.99 -155.95
C GLN A 623 18.29 -30.21 -156.99
N ALA A 624 19.56 -29.96 -156.64
CA ALA A 624 20.72 -30.25 -157.49
C ALA A 624 20.93 -31.76 -157.76
N GLN A 625 20.54 -32.63 -156.83
CA GLN A 625 20.61 -34.09 -157.01
C GLN A 625 19.53 -34.65 -157.96
N ARG A 626 18.34 -34.02 -158.05
CA ARG A 626 17.30 -34.41 -159.01
C ARG A 626 17.66 -33.98 -160.45
N GLU A 627 18.18 -32.78 -160.62
CA GLU A 627 18.63 -32.27 -161.94
C GLU A 627 19.84 -33.06 -162.48
N LYS A 628 20.73 -33.52 -161.60
CA LYS A 628 21.86 -34.40 -161.97
C LYS A 628 21.40 -35.79 -162.45
N ALA A 629 20.36 -36.37 -161.83
CA ALA A 629 19.83 -37.68 -162.22
C ALA A 629 19.09 -37.66 -163.56
N GLU A 630 18.33 -36.59 -163.84
CA GLU A 630 17.64 -36.38 -165.12
C GLU A 630 18.59 -36.09 -166.29
N LEU A 631 19.72 -35.42 -166.03
CA LEU A 631 20.77 -35.20 -167.03
C LEU A 631 21.57 -36.49 -167.33
N SER A 632 21.85 -37.34 -166.34
CA SER A 632 22.51 -38.64 -166.57
C SER A 632 21.64 -39.60 -167.40
N GLN A 633 20.33 -39.62 -167.18
CA GLN A 633 19.40 -40.46 -167.93
C GLN A 633 19.26 -40.01 -169.41
N LYS A 634 19.29 -38.69 -169.67
CA LYS A 634 19.33 -38.12 -171.04
C LYS A 634 20.66 -38.37 -171.77
N VAL A 635 21.78 -38.47 -171.04
CA VAL A 635 23.09 -38.77 -171.65
C VAL A 635 23.21 -40.24 -172.04
N GLU A 636 22.61 -41.16 -171.28
CA GLU A 636 22.55 -42.59 -171.64
C GLU A 636 21.60 -42.87 -172.82
N GLU A 637 20.47 -42.16 -172.92
CA GLU A 637 19.55 -42.23 -174.07
C GLU A 637 20.17 -41.65 -175.37
N LEU A 638 20.94 -40.56 -175.27
CA LEU A 638 21.68 -39.99 -176.42
C LEU A 638 22.86 -40.88 -176.87
N HIS A 639 23.48 -41.65 -175.97
CA HIS A 639 24.51 -42.63 -176.34
C HIS A 639 23.93 -43.83 -177.12
N ALA A 640 22.73 -44.30 -176.75
CA ALA A 640 22.03 -45.37 -177.46
C ALA A 640 21.54 -44.95 -178.86
N CYS A 641 21.13 -43.70 -179.05
CA CYS A 641 20.74 -43.15 -180.36
C CYS A 641 21.92 -42.89 -181.32
N VAL A 642 23.13 -42.65 -180.81
CA VAL A 642 24.34 -42.43 -181.63
C VAL A 642 24.93 -43.74 -182.17
N GLU A 643 24.86 -44.83 -181.40
CA GLU A 643 25.31 -46.16 -181.88
C GLU A 643 24.33 -46.78 -182.89
N ALA A 644 23.01 -46.56 -182.73
CA ALA A 644 22.01 -46.96 -183.73
C ALA A 644 22.17 -46.22 -185.07
N ALA A 645 22.51 -44.92 -185.04
CA ALA A 645 22.78 -44.12 -186.25
C ALA A 645 24.09 -44.50 -186.97
N ARG A 646 25.07 -45.09 -186.26
CA ARG A 646 26.33 -45.58 -186.85
C ARG A 646 26.18 -46.91 -187.59
N GLN A 647 25.23 -47.76 -187.17
CA GLN A 647 24.91 -49.01 -187.87
C GLN A 647 24.10 -48.78 -189.17
N GLU A 648 23.19 -47.80 -189.22
CA GLU A 648 22.50 -47.39 -190.46
C GLU A 648 23.42 -46.67 -191.47
N GLN A 649 24.52 -46.08 -191.01
CA GLN A 649 25.51 -45.38 -191.86
C GLN A 649 26.40 -46.35 -192.68
N CYS A 650 26.63 -47.58 -192.20
CA CYS A 650 27.40 -48.58 -192.94
C CYS A 650 26.58 -49.27 -194.05
N GLU A 651 25.26 -49.43 -193.86
CA GLU A 651 24.35 -50.03 -194.86
C GLU A 651 24.03 -49.06 -196.01
N THR A 652 23.99 -47.76 -195.73
CA THR A 652 23.81 -46.70 -196.74
C THR A 652 25.07 -46.43 -197.58
N GLN A 653 26.28 -46.72 -197.04
CA GLN A 653 27.52 -46.65 -197.83
C GLN A 653 27.64 -47.77 -198.90
N ALA A 654 27.01 -48.93 -198.69
CA ALA A 654 26.92 -49.99 -199.70
C ALA A 654 25.95 -49.63 -200.86
N GLN A 655 24.82 -48.97 -200.54
CA GLN A 655 23.80 -48.56 -201.52
C GLN A 655 24.24 -47.36 -202.38
N VAL A 656 25.12 -46.48 -201.88
CA VAL A 656 25.66 -45.32 -202.64
C VAL A 656 26.70 -45.72 -203.69
N ALA A 657 27.40 -46.85 -203.54
CA ALA A 657 28.29 -47.36 -204.59
C ALA A 657 27.51 -47.96 -205.78
N GLU A 658 26.36 -48.58 -205.50
CA GLU A 658 25.45 -49.16 -206.51
C GLU A 658 24.73 -48.08 -207.32
N LEU A 659 24.33 -46.97 -206.68
CA LEU A 659 23.77 -45.79 -207.36
C LEU A 659 24.80 -45.02 -208.23
N LYS A 660 26.11 -45.10 -207.92
CA LYS A 660 27.18 -44.55 -208.78
C LYS A 660 27.40 -45.37 -210.06
N ALA A 661 27.08 -46.67 -210.06
CA ALA A 661 27.08 -47.49 -211.28
C ALA A 661 25.88 -47.15 -212.20
N GLN A 662 24.75 -46.73 -211.62
CA GLN A 662 23.56 -46.28 -212.36
C GLN A 662 23.71 -44.86 -212.94
N LEU A 663 24.48 -43.97 -212.31
CA LEU A 663 24.81 -42.64 -212.87
C LEU A 663 25.71 -42.70 -214.12
N ARG A 664 26.54 -43.75 -214.26
CA ARG A 664 27.31 -44.01 -215.50
C ARG A 664 26.44 -44.50 -216.66
N SER A 665 25.29 -45.12 -216.38
CA SER A 665 24.32 -45.61 -217.37
C SER A 665 23.46 -44.48 -217.95
N GLU A 666 23.13 -43.46 -217.14
CA GLU A 666 22.36 -42.29 -217.59
C GLU A 666 23.20 -41.23 -218.31
N GLN A 667 24.49 -41.05 -217.98
CA GLN A 667 25.35 -40.08 -218.69
C GLN A 667 25.74 -40.55 -220.13
N GLN A 668 25.63 -41.86 -220.40
CA GLN A 668 25.84 -42.47 -221.71
C GLN A 668 24.61 -42.36 -222.64
N LYS A 669 23.45 -41.91 -222.12
CA LYS A 669 22.20 -41.60 -222.88
C LYS A 669 21.96 -40.10 -223.06
N ALA A 670 22.70 -39.25 -222.35
CA ALA A 670 22.81 -37.82 -222.63
C ALA A 670 23.73 -37.51 -223.83
N THR A 671 24.55 -38.47 -224.24
CA THR A 671 25.43 -38.46 -225.44
C THR A 671 24.77 -37.95 -226.71
N GLU A 672 23.55 -38.35 -227.03
CA GLU A 672 23.10 -38.35 -228.43
C GLU A 672 22.21 -37.17 -228.80
N ARG A 673 21.84 -36.33 -227.81
CA ARG A 673 21.05 -35.11 -228.04
C ARG A 673 21.90 -33.86 -228.32
N GLU A 674 23.14 -33.80 -227.85
CA GLU A 674 24.04 -32.66 -228.09
C GLU A 674 24.81 -32.78 -229.43
N ARG A 675 24.98 -34.02 -229.90
CA ARG A 675 25.53 -34.37 -231.22
C ARG A 675 24.67 -33.87 -232.40
N VAL A 676 23.34 -33.73 -232.23
CA VAL A 676 22.38 -33.26 -233.25
C VAL A 676 22.19 -31.73 -233.25
N ALA A 677 22.58 -31.03 -232.17
CA ALA A 677 22.45 -29.56 -232.08
C ALA A 677 23.63 -28.81 -232.72
N GLN A 678 24.87 -29.31 -232.66
CA GLN A 678 26.01 -28.63 -233.29
C GLN A 678 26.20 -28.94 -234.78
N GLU A 679 25.66 -30.06 -235.27
CA GLU A 679 25.52 -30.30 -236.72
C GLU A 679 24.57 -29.27 -237.38
N ASN A 680 23.64 -28.65 -236.64
CA ASN A 680 22.83 -27.50 -237.09
C ASN A 680 23.53 -26.12 -236.91
N GLY A 681 24.58 -26.04 -236.09
CA GLY A 681 25.47 -24.86 -236.00
C GLY A 681 26.50 -24.82 -237.15
N GLN A 682 26.93 -25.98 -237.63
CA GLN A 682 27.85 -26.12 -238.77
C GLN A 682 27.36 -25.44 -240.06
N PHE A 683 26.04 -25.34 -240.29
CA PHE A 683 25.50 -24.79 -241.54
C PHE A 683 25.20 -23.28 -241.51
N GLN A 684 25.17 -22.62 -240.35
CA GLN A 684 24.90 -21.18 -240.26
C GLN A 684 26.16 -20.29 -240.38
N GLU A 685 27.34 -20.78 -239.98
CA GLU A 685 28.60 -20.00 -240.11
C GLU A 685 29.36 -20.28 -241.41
N GLN A 686 29.17 -21.45 -242.02
CA GLN A 686 29.62 -21.68 -243.40
C GLN A 686 28.92 -20.75 -244.41
N VAL A 687 27.68 -20.30 -244.15
CA VAL A 687 26.97 -19.31 -244.99
C VAL A 687 27.39 -17.86 -244.67
N ARG A 688 27.67 -17.51 -243.40
CA ARG A 688 28.07 -16.12 -243.05
C ARG A 688 29.53 -15.77 -243.38
N ALA A 689 30.47 -16.72 -243.31
CA ALA A 689 31.88 -16.43 -243.65
C ALA A 689 32.19 -16.62 -245.15
N LEU A 690 31.38 -17.36 -245.91
CA LEU A 690 31.36 -17.25 -247.37
C LEU A 690 30.75 -15.92 -247.85
N GLU A 691 29.89 -15.27 -247.05
CA GLU A 691 29.47 -13.87 -247.27
C GLU A 691 30.60 -12.85 -246.92
N GLU A 692 31.49 -13.14 -245.96
CA GLU A 692 32.67 -12.29 -245.67
C GLU A 692 33.85 -12.50 -246.62
N SER A 693 34.05 -13.72 -247.13
CA SER A 693 35.03 -13.99 -248.19
C SER A 693 34.68 -13.24 -249.50
N LEU A 694 33.40 -12.93 -249.76
CA LEU A 694 32.92 -12.19 -250.94
C LEU A 694 32.87 -10.66 -250.76
N LYS A 695 32.92 -10.14 -249.52
CA LYS A 695 32.98 -8.69 -249.22
C LYS A 695 34.42 -8.17 -249.05
N VAL A 696 35.37 -8.97 -248.55
CA VAL A 696 36.78 -8.56 -248.37
C VAL A 696 37.68 -8.86 -249.59
N THR A 697 37.37 -9.86 -250.43
CA THR A 697 38.00 -9.96 -251.78
C THR A 697 37.58 -8.82 -252.72
N LYS A 698 36.47 -8.12 -252.44
CA LYS A 698 36.01 -6.93 -253.18
C LYS A 698 36.48 -5.60 -252.58
N GLY A 699 36.84 -5.58 -251.29
CA GLY A 699 37.40 -4.40 -250.61
C GLY A 699 38.84 -4.13 -251.02
N SER A 700 39.80 -5.02 -250.71
CA SER A 700 41.22 -4.67 -250.81
C SER A 700 41.95 -5.20 -252.05
N LEU A 701 41.20 -5.59 -253.07
CA LEU A 701 41.56 -5.32 -254.47
C LEU A 701 41.65 -3.80 -254.74
N GLU A 702 40.92 -2.92 -254.01
CA GLU A 702 41.21 -1.48 -254.01
C GLU A 702 42.46 -1.11 -253.19
N GLU A 703 42.88 -1.97 -252.25
CA GLU A 703 44.04 -1.71 -251.37
C GLU A 703 45.36 -2.29 -251.92
N GLU A 704 45.33 -3.36 -252.75
CA GLU A 704 46.40 -3.61 -253.73
C GLU A 704 46.53 -2.39 -254.67
N LYS A 705 45.40 -1.84 -255.17
CA LYS A 705 45.40 -0.63 -256.01
C LYS A 705 45.91 0.63 -255.31
N ARG A 706 45.79 0.77 -253.99
CA ARG A 706 46.38 1.88 -253.22
C ARG A 706 47.79 1.60 -252.72
N ARG A 707 48.19 0.38 -252.28
CA ARG A 707 49.59 0.09 -251.83
C ARG A 707 50.56 -0.39 -252.92
N ALA A 708 50.07 -0.72 -254.11
CA ALA A 708 50.84 -0.62 -255.35
C ALA A 708 50.75 0.78 -256.01
N SER A 709 49.92 1.73 -255.50
CA SER A 709 49.94 3.20 -255.78
C SER A 709 50.70 4.03 -254.71
N ASP A 710 50.91 3.48 -253.51
CA ASP A 710 52.01 3.73 -252.56
C ASP A 710 53.15 2.71 -252.76
N ALA A 711 53.14 1.84 -253.77
CA ALA A 711 54.03 1.95 -254.92
C ALA A 711 55.46 2.40 -254.61
N LEU A 712 56.35 2.12 -255.52
CA LEU A 712 56.76 3.15 -256.50
C LEU A 712 56.94 4.64 -256.05
N GLU A 713 56.28 5.23 -255.04
CA GLU A 713 56.88 6.29 -254.21
C GLU A 713 58.04 5.75 -253.31
N GLU A 714 58.03 4.51 -252.79
CA GLU A 714 59.18 3.94 -252.02
C GLU A 714 60.01 2.84 -252.72
N GLN A 715 59.67 2.50 -253.97
CA GLN A 715 60.73 2.18 -254.93
C GLN A 715 61.42 3.47 -255.45
N GLN A 716 60.90 4.70 -255.22
CA GLN A 716 61.52 5.97 -255.65
C GLN A 716 62.39 6.69 -254.60
N ARG A 717 62.16 6.51 -253.29
CA ARG A 717 63.29 6.50 -252.37
C ARG A 717 63.87 5.09 -252.38
N HIS A 718 65.10 5.03 -252.04
CA HIS A 718 66.12 4.31 -252.77
C HIS A 718 67.30 4.70 -251.88
N ILE A 719 68.50 4.32 -252.27
CA ILE A 719 69.36 5.47 -252.55
C ILE A 719 70.28 5.85 -251.38
N SER A 720 69.90 5.50 -250.15
CA SER A 720 70.64 5.93 -248.96
C SER A 720 70.30 5.01 -247.77
N LYS A 721 71.12 4.12 -247.18
CA LYS A 721 72.50 3.57 -247.35
C LYS A 721 72.77 2.69 -246.06
N PRO A 722 73.86 1.88 -245.88
CA PRO A 722 74.21 0.57 -246.48
C PRO A 722 74.68 -0.59 -245.50
N ARG A 723 74.90 -1.81 -246.08
CA ARG A 723 75.65 -3.08 -245.67
C ARG A 723 75.16 -3.91 -244.45
N GLU A 724 75.19 -5.26 -244.37
CA GLU A 724 76.00 -6.39 -244.93
C GLU A 724 75.13 -7.69 -244.87
N VAL A 725 74.85 -8.47 -245.94
CA VAL A 725 75.54 -9.67 -246.52
C VAL A 725 75.76 -10.83 -245.50
N ARG A 726 75.46 -12.13 -245.69
CA ARG A 726 75.29 -13.16 -246.79
C ARG A 726 74.51 -14.34 -246.16
N ALA A 727 73.57 -15.07 -246.79
CA ALA A 727 73.60 -16.03 -247.94
C ALA A 727 73.73 -17.53 -247.59
N SER A 728 73.03 -18.35 -248.42
CA SER A 728 73.24 -19.79 -248.76
C SER A 728 72.85 -20.85 -247.69
N LYS A 729 72.38 -22.09 -247.98
CA LYS A 729 72.13 -22.92 -249.20
C LYS A 729 71.49 -24.30 -248.79
N ARG A 730 70.64 -24.92 -249.65
CA ARG A 730 70.46 -26.39 -249.99
C ARG A 730 70.14 -27.44 -248.86
N PRO A 731 69.96 -28.79 -249.11
CA PRO A 731 69.00 -29.55 -249.95
C PRO A 731 68.44 -30.91 -249.33
N SER A 732 67.67 -31.70 -250.12
CA SER A 732 67.45 -33.20 -250.15
C SER A 732 66.68 -33.93 -249.02
N ALA A 733 66.03 -35.12 -249.16
CA ALA A 733 65.44 -35.97 -250.24
C ALA A 733 64.83 -37.27 -249.63
N SER A 734 63.82 -37.91 -250.27
CA SER A 734 63.43 -39.37 -250.30
C SER A 734 63.10 -40.13 -248.98
N ARG A 735 62.35 -41.25 -248.88
CA ARG A 735 61.69 -42.26 -249.75
C ARG A 735 60.27 -42.47 -249.20
N LEU A 736 59.19 -42.46 -250.00
CA LEU A 736 58.74 -43.30 -251.14
C LEU A 736 57.87 -44.46 -250.68
N SER A 737 56.77 -44.63 -251.43
CA SER A 737 55.91 -45.82 -251.57
C SER A 737 55.06 -46.23 -250.39
#